data_AF-A0A3B8Q527-F1
#
_entry.id   AF-A0A3B8Q527-F1
#
_cell.length_a   1.000
_cell.length_b   1.000
_cell.length_c   1.000
_cell.angle_alpha   90.00
_cell.angle_beta   90.00
_cell.angle_gamma   90.00
#
_symmetry.space_group_name_H-M   'P 1'
#
loop_
_entity.id
_entity.type
_entity.pdbx_description
1 polymer ?
#
loop_
_entity_poly.entity_id
_entity_poly.type
_entity_poly.pdbx_seq_one_letter_code
_entity_poly.pdbx_strand_id
1 'polypeptide(L)'
;MVNSLSAWFGFLFLASLTLEQNLTDAAEPIPDRLVVLTFDDSVASQFSVVRPLLKRYGFGATFFITEGFSFPTNKVDYLTWDQIRQLHDDGFEIGNHTRDHLAVSVGTLGQLKEQVEAINTRCSENGIPKPVSFAYPGNAIVPGALPILRELGIRFARRGGAPEHPYEWGRGFAFEPGKDHPLLIPSAGDARPDWSLDDFRRAADQARGGKIAVLQFHGVPDREHPWVNTRPERFEEYMAYLRTNAFRVIALRDLAQYAGTETVPADPLAIIEARKTEHSEILVDGEIVDEANGKLLPARLYIRGADGVWYFPKSASAVGSAIRYQRRSGFNTNAVEQHTTLSAHPFRVELPQGRYTLTVERGKEWFPVSREVTVEPGMSKVVIPLRRWINLAELGWYSGDAHNHRDPAELPNVLLAEDVNVGLPMVDWTTVSTVAPSVSGKGFAGDFGSGPVTVDDTHVWYPRNTEYEIFRTGNVDHTLGALLILNHKTRFETPVFPLSVLAQKARAEGALVDLEKHNWPWSMALVPVIKPDLFELANNHHWETEFGVRNWAVPAPAWMGLNSGTSTERDWTMYGFQTYYALLNCGFPMRPSAGTANGVHPVPLGFSRVYVHLEGPFGYDAWMRGLKEGRSFVTTGPMIFGTVEQQFPGGTFAVTNPAQEFHTACEVRSEQPLESIELIVNGAVSRRFDPQNTRTPEGAYQTKVATGFKPAGTSWLAWRCFETRPQGRFRFAHTAPWNFEVAGQPLRPRRDETDWLISRVNEEITRSQSIAPPGLIDDYRKALAAYERIAANAR
;
A
#
# COMPACT_ATOMS: atom_id res chain seq x y z
N MET A 1 53.49 15.92 53.98
CA MET A 1 54.87 15.45 53.67
C MET A 1 54.90 15.22 52.16
N VAL A 2 55.27 16.24 51.37
CA VAL A 2 56.62 16.49 50.80
C VAL A 2 56.86 15.61 49.56
N ASN A 3 56.61 16.14 48.35
CA ASN A 3 57.57 16.60 47.30
C ASN A 3 58.08 15.44 46.41
N SER A 4 58.38 15.52 45.11
CA SER A 4 58.67 16.56 44.08
C SER A 4 58.70 15.82 42.71
N LEU A 5 58.30 16.29 41.52
CA LEU A 5 58.68 17.43 40.65
C LEU A 5 60.18 17.52 40.23
N SER A 6 60.45 17.23 38.94
CA SER A 6 61.39 17.88 37.97
C SER A 6 61.76 16.87 36.85
N ALA A 7 61.35 17.02 35.59
CA ALA A 7 61.83 17.91 34.49
C ALA A 7 63.27 17.62 34.04
N TRP A 8 63.55 17.50 32.73
CA TRP A 8 64.64 18.15 31.97
C TRP A 8 64.67 17.72 30.48
N PHE A 9 64.46 18.73 29.61
CA PHE A 9 65.02 19.05 28.28
C PHE A 9 65.12 18.04 27.12
N GLY A 10 64.70 18.55 25.94
CA GLY A 10 64.74 17.87 24.65
C GLY A 10 66.03 18.04 23.84
N PHE A 11 66.02 17.39 22.68
CA PHE A 11 66.94 17.62 21.57
C PHE A 11 66.18 17.43 20.25
N LEU A 12 66.23 18.46 19.39
CA LEU A 12 65.89 18.37 17.98
C LEU A 12 66.98 17.57 17.25
N PHE A 13 66.58 16.63 16.39
CA PHE A 13 67.40 16.17 15.27
C PHE A 13 66.51 15.95 14.04
N LEU A 14 66.70 16.80 13.03
CA LEU A 14 66.26 16.61 11.66
C LEU A 14 67.27 15.65 10.99
N ALA A 15 66.81 14.50 10.52
CA ALA A 15 67.53 13.69 9.54
C ALA A 15 66.52 12.97 8.63
N SER A 16 66.76 13.16 7.34
CA SER A 16 66.02 12.75 6.14
C SER A 16 65.42 11.34 6.14
N LEU A 17 64.14 11.25 5.79
CA LEU A 17 63.49 10.02 5.33
C LEU A 17 64.11 9.54 4.01
N THR A 18 64.63 8.32 4.02
CA THR A 18 64.45 7.37 2.91
C THR A 18 64.05 6.05 3.56
N LEU A 19 62.73 5.83 3.70
CA LEU A 19 62.19 4.51 3.99
C LEU A 19 61.57 3.99 2.69
N GLU A 20 62.30 3.13 1.99
CA GLU A 20 61.69 2.07 1.20
C GLU A 20 60.99 1.14 2.21
N GLN A 21 59.68 1.34 2.41
CA GLN A 21 58.85 0.33 3.06
C GLN A 21 58.44 -0.68 2.01
N ASN A 22 59.06 -1.86 2.09
CA ASN A 22 58.44 -3.11 1.66
C ASN A 22 57.11 -3.28 2.44
N LEU A 23 56.01 -2.84 1.84
CA LEU A 23 54.66 -3.23 2.25
C LEU A 23 54.49 -4.71 1.88
N THR A 24 54.26 -5.54 2.87
CA THR A 24 53.82 -6.91 2.66
C THR A 24 52.34 -6.87 2.27
N ASP A 25 52.01 -7.46 1.12
CA ASP A 25 50.66 -7.60 0.53
C ASP A 25 49.72 -8.52 1.34
N ALA A 26 49.53 -8.26 2.63
CA ALA A 26 48.54 -8.97 3.43
C ALA A 26 47.24 -8.16 3.45
N ALA A 27 46.23 -8.61 2.70
CA ALA A 27 44.88 -8.05 2.74
C ALA A 27 44.34 -8.03 4.19
N GLU A 28 43.65 -6.95 4.55
CA GLU A 28 43.00 -6.86 5.87
C GLU A 28 41.90 -7.93 6.00
N PRO A 29 41.65 -8.46 7.21
CA PRO A 29 40.50 -9.31 7.45
C PRO A 29 39.19 -8.59 7.07
N ILE A 30 38.32 -9.28 6.32
CA ILE A 30 37.01 -8.75 5.93
C ILE A 30 36.13 -8.67 7.17
N PRO A 31 35.72 -7.47 7.63
CA PRO A 31 34.83 -7.35 8.77
C PRO A 31 33.41 -7.74 8.38
N ASP A 32 32.66 -8.24 9.36
CA ASP A 32 31.21 -8.35 9.22
C ASP A 32 30.60 -6.95 8.97
N ARG A 33 29.47 -6.94 8.27
CA ARG A 33 28.70 -5.74 7.88
C ARG A 33 29.48 -4.79 6.96
N LEU A 34 30.38 -5.32 6.13
CA LEU A 34 31.00 -4.58 5.03
C LEU A 34 30.08 -4.58 3.78
N VAL A 35 29.66 -3.40 3.37
CA VAL A 35 28.78 -3.17 2.21
C VAL A 35 29.45 -2.26 1.19
N VAL A 36 29.24 -2.55 -0.09
CA VAL A 36 29.56 -1.65 -1.21
C VAL A 36 28.25 -1.13 -1.80
N LEU A 37 28.13 0.18 -1.97
CA LEU A 37 27.02 0.80 -2.69
C LEU A 37 27.43 1.17 -4.10
N THR A 38 26.64 0.75 -5.08
CA THR A 38 26.87 1.00 -6.50
C THR A 38 25.64 1.59 -7.17
N PHE A 39 25.85 2.55 -8.08
CA PHE A 39 24.80 3.29 -8.79
C PHE A 39 25.09 3.30 -10.29
N ASP A 40 24.16 2.82 -11.11
CA ASP A 40 24.34 2.66 -12.57
C ASP A 40 23.69 3.77 -13.40
N ASP A 41 24.00 3.81 -14.70
CA ASP A 41 23.26 4.55 -15.74
C ASP A 41 23.37 6.07 -15.76
N SER A 42 24.26 6.67 -14.95
CA SER A 42 24.44 8.14 -14.93
C SER A 42 23.15 8.93 -14.64
N VAL A 43 22.23 8.42 -13.82
CA VAL A 43 20.92 9.06 -13.57
C VAL A 43 21.07 10.34 -12.73
N ALA A 44 20.42 11.43 -13.12
CA ALA A 44 20.56 12.76 -12.49
C ALA A 44 20.25 12.77 -10.99
N SER A 45 19.33 11.91 -10.54
CA SER A 45 18.95 11.77 -9.13
C SER A 45 20.08 11.26 -8.23
N GLN A 46 21.11 10.64 -8.81
CA GLN A 46 22.32 10.28 -8.09
C GLN A 46 23.04 11.50 -7.50
N PHE A 47 22.99 12.63 -8.22
CA PHE A 47 23.56 13.89 -7.73
C PHE A 47 22.60 14.65 -6.82
N SER A 48 21.32 14.77 -7.22
CA SER A 48 20.37 15.64 -6.51
C SER A 48 19.78 15.01 -5.25
N VAL A 49 19.72 13.68 -5.16
CA VAL A 49 19.10 12.94 -4.05
C VAL A 49 20.10 12.03 -3.33
N VAL A 50 20.81 11.15 -4.04
CA VAL A 50 21.69 10.14 -3.42
C VAL A 50 22.89 10.79 -2.75
N ARG A 51 23.66 11.60 -3.50
CA ARG A 51 24.87 12.28 -3.01
C ARG A 51 24.69 13.00 -1.66
N PRO A 52 23.72 13.92 -1.46
CA PRO A 52 23.59 14.62 -0.19
C PRO A 52 23.27 13.67 0.98
N LEU A 53 22.51 12.60 0.73
CA LEU A 53 22.19 11.61 1.74
C LEU A 53 23.40 10.77 2.14
N LEU A 54 24.17 10.27 1.17
CA LEU A 54 25.40 9.51 1.45
C LEU A 54 26.43 10.36 2.20
N LYS A 55 26.60 11.64 1.83
CA LYS A 55 27.47 12.58 2.56
C LYS A 55 27.01 12.77 4.01
N ARG A 56 25.70 12.87 4.26
CA ARG A 56 25.14 13.00 5.61
C ARG A 56 25.47 11.78 6.49
N TYR A 57 25.51 10.58 5.92
CA TYR A 57 25.84 9.35 6.64
C TYR A 57 27.34 9.01 6.67
N GLY A 58 28.16 9.69 5.85
CA GLY A 58 29.58 9.40 5.70
C GLY A 58 29.85 8.07 4.97
N PHE A 59 28.97 7.70 4.03
CA PHE A 59 29.09 6.46 3.27
C PHE A 59 29.86 6.66 1.97
N GLY A 60 30.73 5.71 1.63
CA GLY A 60 31.33 5.61 0.30
C GLY A 60 30.37 4.98 -0.72
N ALA A 61 30.62 5.24 -2.01
CA ALA A 61 29.86 4.65 -3.11
C ALA A 61 30.61 4.75 -4.44
N THR A 62 30.19 3.93 -5.40
CA THR A 62 30.66 3.95 -6.79
C THR A 62 29.53 4.32 -7.74
N PHE A 63 29.75 5.33 -8.58
CA PHE A 63 28.84 5.75 -9.64
C PHE A 63 29.40 5.28 -10.98
N PHE A 64 28.70 4.38 -11.64
CA PHE A 64 29.08 3.78 -12.92
C PHE A 64 28.54 4.63 -14.08
N ILE A 65 29.46 5.22 -14.85
CA ILE A 65 29.15 6.23 -15.85
C ILE A 65 29.05 5.63 -17.24
N THR A 66 27.93 5.95 -17.91
CA THR A 66 27.69 5.76 -19.34
C THR A 66 27.21 7.07 -19.98
N GLU A 67 27.44 7.23 -21.29
CA GLU A 67 26.83 8.26 -22.13
C GLU A 67 25.70 7.70 -23.01
N GLY A 68 25.22 6.48 -22.70
CA GLY A 68 24.16 5.78 -23.43
C GLY A 68 22.76 6.38 -23.24
N PHE A 69 21.76 5.69 -23.79
CA PHE A 69 20.36 6.12 -23.75
C PHE A 69 20.16 7.54 -24.30
N SER A 70 19.44 8.41 -23.58
CA SER A 70 19.26 9.82 -23.91
C SER A 70 20.23 10.76 -23.17
N PHE A 71 21.28 10.24 -22.50
CA PHE A 71 22.27 11.03 -21.78
C PHE A 71 22.80 12.24 -22.57
N PRO A 72 23.14 12.17 -23.87
CA PRO A 72 23.72 13.31 -24.58
C PRO A 72 22.81 14.54 -24.62
N THR A 73 21.48 14.33 -24.56
CA THR A 73 20.47 15.39 -24.76
C THR A 73 19.56 15.60 -23.54
N ASN A 74 19.33 14.59 -22.71
CA ASN A 74 18.42 14.66 -21.56
C ASN A 74 19.20 14.90 -20.26
N LYS A 75 19.41 16.17 -19.88
CA LYS A 75 20.03 16.52 -18.59
C LYS A 75 19.01 16.77 -17.46
N VAL A 76 17.74 16.48 -17.72
CA VAL A 76 16.72 16.42 -16.67
C VAL A 76 16.83 15.09 -15.93
N ASP A 77 16.98 13.98 -16.67
CA ASP A 77 17.05 12.63 -16.08
C ASP A 77 18.47 12.04 -16.04
N TYR A 78 19.45 12.62 -16.74
CA TYR A 78 20.87 12.19 -16.66
C TYR A 78 21.81 13.27 -16.15
N LEU A 79 22.92 12.81 -15.56
CA LEU A 79 23.99 13.65 -15.04
C LEU A 79 24.68 14.48 -16.13
N THR A 80 25.20 15.63 -15.73
CA THR A 80 26.22 16.36 -16.51
C THR A 80 27.62 15.94 -16.07
N TRP A 81 28.62 16.15 -16.94
CA TRP A 81 30.02 15.88 -16.57
C TRP A 81 30.52 16.74 -15.41
N ASP A 82 29.99 17.96 -15.25
CA ASP A 82 30.25 18.78 -14.07
C ASP A 82 29.72 18.13 -12.78
N GLN A 83 28.53 17.52 -12.83
CA GLN A 83 27.99 16.77 -11.69
C GLN A 83 28.81 15.50 -11.41
N ILE A 84 29.26 14.80 -12.46
CA ILE A 84 30.13 13.61 -12.33
C ILE A 84 31.47 13.99 -11.70
N ARG A 85 32.11 15.08 -12.15
CA ARG A 85 33.32 15.62 -11.52
C ARG A 85 33.06 16.00 -10.06
N GLN A 86 31.94 16.64 -9.77
CA GLN A 86 31.59 16.99 -8.40
C GLN A 86 31.40 15.74 -7.52
N LEU A 87 30.80 14.65 -8.02
CA LEU A 87 30.74 13.37 -7.29
C LEU A 87 32.14 12.87 -6.93
N HIS A 88 33.09 12.95 -7.87
CA HIS A 88 34.49 12.61 -7.62
C HIS A 88 35.11 13.51 -6.53
N ASP A 89 34.94 14.83 -6.64
CA ASP A 89 35.49 15.81 -5.68
C ASP A 89 34.93 15.63 -4.26
N ASP A 90 33.71 15.08 -4.14
CA ASP A 90 33.11 14.73 -2.84
C ASP A 90 33.62 13.40 -2.26
N GLY A 91 34.57 12.75 -2.93
CA GLY A 91 35.23 11.53 -2.48
C GLY A 91 34.59 10.23 -2.99
N PHE A 92 33.54 10.30 -3.80
CA PHE A 92 32.93 9.10 -4.38
C PHE A 92 33.80 8.50 -5.50
N GLU A 93 33.58 7.23 -5.82
CA GLU A 93 34.23 6.59 -6.96
C GLU A 93 33.44 6.79 -8.24
N ILE A 94 34.16 7.05 -9.32
CA ILE A 94 33.64 7.04 -10.69
C ILE A 94 34.13 5.74 -11.36
N GLY A 95 33.18 4.86 -11.67
CA GLY A 95 33.38 3.60 -12.38
C GLY A 95 32.94 3.68 -13.83
N ASN A 96 33.32 2.70 -14.63
CA ASN A 96 33.00 2.64 -16.06
C ASN A 96 31.80 1.73 -16.34
N HIS A 97 30.86 2.18 -17.19
CA HIS A 97 29.66 1.41 -17.57
C HIS A 97 29.47 1.30 -19.09
N THR A 98 30.57 1.33 -19.86
CA THR A 98 30.59 1.47 -21.34
C THR A 98 30.03 2.81 -21.84
N ARG A 99 30.46 3.28 -23.01
CA ARG A 99 29.97 4.54 -23.58
C ARG A 99 28.48 4.49 -23.87
N ASP A 100 28.02 3.46 -24.56
CA ASP A 100 26.68 3.43 -25.16
C ASP A 100 25.67 2.57 -24.34
N HIS A 101 26.01 2.22 -23.09
CA HIS A 101 25.32 1.19 -22.29
C HIS A 101 25.22 -0.15 -23.06
N LEU A 102 26.31 -0.51 -23.75
CA LEU A 102 26.36 -1.67 -24.62
C LEU A 102 26.60 -2.94 -23.80
N ALA A 103 25.64 -3.86 -23.82
CA ALA A 103 25.76 -5.17 -23.17
C ALA A 103 27.00 -5.93 -23.67
N VAL A 104 27.73 -6.57 -22.75
CA VAL A 104 28.96 -7.32 -23.08
C VAL A 104 28.60 -8.77 -23.42
N SER A 105 28.59 -9.06 -24.72
CA SER A 105 28.22 -10.36 -25.28
C SER A 105 29.27 -10.83 -26.28
N VAL A 106 29.14 -12.07 -26.77
CA VAL A 106 30.02 -12.59 -27.83
C VAL A 106 30.01 -11.68 -29.07
N GLY A 107 28.86 -11.12 -29.44
CA GLY A 107 28.72 -10.25 -30.62
C GLY A 107 29.27 -8.83 -30.44
N THR A 108 29.39 -8.35 -29.20
CA THR A 108 29.82 -6.98 -28.87
C THR A 108 31.22 -6.91 -28.26
N LEU A 109 31.84 -8.06 -27.94
CA LEU A 109 33.13 -8.15 -27.27
C LEU A 109 34.25 -7.37 -27.98
N GLY A 110 34.27 -7.37 -29.32
CA GLY A 110 35.25 -6.62 -30.11
C GLY A 110 35.19 -5.10 -29.93
N GLN A 111 34.07 -4.57 -29.42
CA GLN A 111 33.86 -3.14 -29.17
C GLN A 111 34.17 -2.75 -27.72
N LEU A 112 34.34 -3.71 -26.80
CA LEU A 112 34.47 -3.45 -25.37
C LEU A 112 35.62 -2.48 -25.05
N LYS A 113 36.77 -2.63 -25.72
CA LYS A 113 37.93 -1.76 -25.54
C LYS A 113 37.63 -0.30 -25.89
N GLU A 114 37.00 -0.07 -27.03
CA GLU A 114 36.59 1.27 -27.46
C GLU A 114 35.56 1.87 -26.49
N GLN A 115 34.55 1.08 -26.12
CA GLN A 115 33.48 1.48 -25.22
C GLN A 115 34.00 1.92 -23.84
N VAL A 116 34.98 1.20 -23.30
CA VAL A 116 35.60 1.53 -22.01
C VAL A 116 36.53 2.74 -22.16
N GLU A 117 37.38 2.79 -23.18
CA GLU A 117 38.32 3.92 -23.35
C GLU A 117 37.62 5.25 -23.66
N ALA A 118 36.45 5.23 -24.28
CA ALA A 118 35.65 6.43 -24.47
C ALA A 118 35.28 7.09 -23.13
N ILE A 119 34.75 6.32 -22.17
CA ILE A 119 34.45 6.85 -20.83
C ILE A 119 35.73 7.25 -20.08
N ASN A 120 36.81 6.49 -20.21
CA ASN A 120 38.10 6.87 -19.60
C ASN A 120 38.61 8.22 -20.13
N THR A 121 38.47 8.46 -21.43
CA THR A 121 38.83 9.73 -22.07
C THR A 121 38.00 10.87 -21.49
N ARG A 122 36.69 10.69 -21.37
CA ARG A 122 35.80 11.69 -20.76
C ARG A 122 36.14 11.96 -19.29
N CYS A 123 36.49 10.94 -18.51
CA CYS A 123 37.00 11.13 -17.15
C CYS A 123 38.26 12.01 -17.15
N SER A 124 39.23 11.69 -18.00
CA SER A 124 40.47 12.47 -18.12
C SER A 124 40.22 13.92 -18.52
N GLU A 125 39.33 14.18 -19.47
CA GLU A 125 38.94 15.53 -19.92
C GLU A 125 38.31 16.36 -18.80
N ASN A 126 37.70 15.71 -17.81
CA ASN A 126 37.05 16.35 -16.67
C ASN A 126 37.90 16.30 -15.38
N GLY A 127 39.18 15.93 -15.48
CA GLY A 127 40.09 15.88 -14.33
C GLY A 127 39.82 14.73 -13.36
N ILE A 128 39.10 13.70 -13.80
CA ILE A 128 38.79 12.51 -13.01
C ILE A 128 39.79 11.41 -13.36
N PRO A 129 40.39 10.70 -12.38
CA PRO A 129 41.28 9.57 -12.65
C PRO A 129 40.63 8.51 -13.52
N LYS A 130 41.45 7.78 -14.30
CA LYS A 130 40.98 6.65 -15.10
C LYS A 130 40.24 5.64 -14.20
N PRO A 131 38.99 5.27 -14.55
CA PRO A 131 38.23 4.27 -13.79
C PRO A 131 39.00 2.97 -13.59
N VAL A 132 38.94 2.44 -12.37
CA VAL A 132 39.53 1.15 -11.97
C VAL A 132 38.47 0.10 -11.66
N SER A 133 37.20 0.49 -11.74
CA SER A 133 36.04 -0.37 -11.55
C SER A 133 35.15 -0.37 -12.77
N PHE A 134 34.44 -1.48 -13.00
CA PHE A 134 33.52 -1.65 -14.11
C PHE A 134 32.19 -2.26 -13.65
N ALA A 135 31.08 -1.90 -14.28
CA ALA A 135 29.82 -2.61 -14.16
C ALA A 135 29.40 -3.12 -15.54
N TYR A 136 28.98 -4.37 -15.65
CA TYR A 136 28.50 -4.95 -16.91
C TYR A 136 27.08 -4.44 -17.23
N PRO A 137 26.86 -3.71 -18.34
CA PRO A 137 25.51 -3.27 -18.72
C PRO A 137 24.55 -4.44 -18.91
N GLY A 138 23.36 -4.33 -18.33
CA GLY A 138 22.32 -5.37 -18.38
C GLY A 138 22.72 -6.72 -17.76
N ASN A 139 23.73 -6.73 -16.87
CA ASN A 139 24.28 -7.94 -16.24
C ASN A 139 24.84 -8.99 -17.24
N ALA A 140 25.08 -8.58 -18.50
CA ALA A 140 25.57 -9.45 -19.55
C ALA A 140 27.07 -9.71 -19.40
N ILE A 141 27.44 -10.98 -19.20
CA ILE A 141 28.84 -11.40 -19.01
C ILE A 141 29.30 -12.35 -20.09
N VAL A 142 30.58 -12.25 -20.47
CA VAL A 142 31.28 -13.23 -21.30
C VAL A 142 32.73 -13.36 -20.82
N PRO A 143 33.27 -14.59 -20.63
CA PRO A 143 34.64 -14.78 -20.12
C PRO A 143 35.73 -14.09 -20.94
N GLY A 144 35.51 -13.91 -22.25
CA GLY A 144 36.44 -13.18 -23.12
C GLY A 144 36.66 -11.71 -22.75
N ALA A 145 35.77 -11.11 -21.94
CA ALA A 145 35.91 -9.73 -21.47
C ALA A 145 37.01 -9.58 -20.39
N LEU A 146 37.27 -10.62 -19.60
CA LEU A 146 38.20 -10.57 -18.47
C LEU A 146 39.62 -10.10 -18.84
N PRO A 147 40.29 -10.66 -19.87
CA PRO A 147 41.61 -10.17 -20.27
C PRO A 147 41.58 -8.73 -20.79
N ILE A 148 40.52 -8.32 -21.50
CA ILE A 148 40.37 -6.95 -22.01
C ILE A 148 40.23 -5.95 -20.86
N LEU A 149 39.35 -6.24 -19.89
CA LEU A 149 39.17 -5.39 -18.71
C LEU A 149 40.46 -5.28 -17.89
N ARG A 150 41.21 -6.38 -17.74
CA ARG A 150 42.51 -6.38 -17.05
C ARG A 150 43.55 -5.54 -17.81
N GLU A 151 43.64 -5.66 -19.13
CA GLU A 151 44.52 -4.82 -19.98
C GLU A 151 44.21 -3.33 -19.80
N LEU A 152 42.92 -3.00 -19.62
CA LEU A 152 42.45 -1.64 -19.45
C LEU A 152 42.63 -1.10 -18.03
N GLY A 153 43.20 -1.87 -17.10
CA GLY A 153 43.47 -1.45 -15.73
C GLY A 153 42.28 -1.56 -14.78
N ILE A 154 41.21 -2.26 -15.18
CA ILE A 154 40.07 -2.56 -14.30
C ILE A 154 40.51 -3.62 -13.28
N ARG A 155 40.30 -3.29 -12.00
CA ARG A 155 40.65 -4.13 -10.85
C ARG A 155 39.46 -4.92 -10.33
N PHE A 156 38.28 -4.29 -10.33
CA PHE A 156 37.04 -4.90 -9.87
C PHE A 156 35.93 -4.68 -10.89
N ALA A 157 35.13 -5.70 -11.17
CA ALA A 157 33.97 -5.54 -12.03
C ALA A 157 32.74 -6.28 -11.50
N ARG A 158 31.62 -5.57 -11.41
CA ARG A 158 30.34 -6.08 -10.92
C ARG A 158 29.43 -6.48 -12.07
N ARG A 159 28.84 -7.66 -11.99
CA ARG A 159 27.91 -8.21 -13.01
C ARG A 159 26.44 -8.26 -12.61
N GLY A 160 26.07 -8.04 -11.36
CA GLY A 160 24.69 -8.23 -10.88
C GLY A 160 24.42 -9.64 -10.35
N GLY A 161 23.14 -10.02 -10.19
CA GLY A 161 22.73 -11.31 -9.61
C GLY A 161 22.52 -12.46 -10.61
N ALA A 162 22.42 -12.14 -11.90
CA ALA A 162 22.35 -13.13 -12.97
C ALA A 162 23.76 -13.69 -13.28
N PRO A 163 23.90 -14.97 -13.67
CA PRO A 163 22.84 -15.92 -14.02
C PRO A 163 22.33 -16.81 -12.87
N GLU A 164 22.76 -16.60 -11.63
CA GLU A 164 22.27 -17.42 -10.50
C GLU A 164 20.80 -17.15 -10.18
N HIS A 165 20.35 -15.91 -10.32
CA HIS A 165 18.93 -15.52 -10.22
C HIS A 165 18.46 -14.82 -11.50
N PRO A 166 17.16 -14.88 -11.82
CA PRO A 166 16.53 -14.05 -12.84
C PRO A 166 16.76 -12.56 -12.56
N TYR A 167 17.08 -11.82 -13.62
CA TYR A 167 17.45 -10.39 -13.54
C TYR A 167 16.37 -9.56 -12.84
N GLU A 168 15.11 -9.79 -13.15
CA GLU A 168 13.96 -9.00 -12.69
C GLU A 168 13.67 -9.11 -11.19
N TRP A 169 14.28 -10.08 -10.49
CA TRP A 169 14.08 -10.29 -9.05
C TRP A 169 15.00 -9.43 -8.17
N GLY A 170 16.12 -8.98 -8.74
CA GLY A 170 17.12 -8.21 -8.01
C GLY A 170 17.86 -9.02 -6.94
N ARG A 171 17.70 -10.35 -6.91
CA ARG A 171 18.39 -11.24 -5.95
C ARG A 171 19.81 -11.54 -6.41
N GLY A 172 20.66 -11.92 -5.47
CA GLY A 172 22.01 -12.39 -5.76
C GLY A 172 22.78 -12.75 -4.50
N PHE A 173 24.08 -12.98 -4.67
CA PHE A 173 24.98 -13.44 -3.62
C PHE A 173 25.97 -12.35 -3.21
N ALA A 174 26.33 -12.31 -1.92
CA ALA A 174 27.48 -11.51 -1.49
C ALA A 174 28.77 -12.02 -2.12
N PHE A 175 29.68 -11.09 -2.37
CA PHE A 175 31.01 -11.34 -2.89
C PHE A 175 31.82 -12.16 -1.89
N GLU A 176 32.42 -13.25 -2.36
CA GLU A 176 33.33 -14.12 -1.62
C GLU A 176 34.75 -14.03 -2.21
N PRO A 177 35.60 -13.12 -1.70
CA PRO A 177 36.99 -13.01 -2.14
C PRO A 177 37.71 -14.36 -2.14
N GLY A 178 38.42 -14.66 -3.23
CA GLY A 178 39.11 -15.93 -3.45
C GLY A 178 38.26 -17.03 -4.08
N LYS A 179 36.93 -16.97 -3.97
CA LYS A 179 36.01 -17.86 -4.73
C LYS A 179 35.47 -17.17 -5.98
N ASP A 180 34.99 -15.95 -5.81
CA ASP A 180 34.51 -15.11 -6.90
C ASP A 180 35.68 -14.45 -7.61
N HIS A 181 35.64 -14.41 -8.95
CA HIS A 181 36.62 -13.66 -9.73
C HIS A 181 36.40 -12.15 -9.50
N PRO A 182 37.45 -11.34 -9.25
CA PRO A 182 37.30 -9.90 -8.94
C PRO A 182 36.68 -9.10 -10.09
N LEU A 183 36.72 -9.62 -11.31
CA LEU A 183 36.03 -9.05 -12.49
C LEU A 183 34.66 -9.67 -12.80
N LEU A 184 34.09 -10.47 -11.90
CA LEU A 184 32.74 -11.07 -12.00
C LEU A 184 32.00 -11.01 -10.66
N ILE A 185 32.16 -9.91 -9.92
CA ILE A 185 31.58 -9.73 -8.59
C ILE A 185 30.04 -9.77 -8.68
N PRO A 186 29.36 -10.68 -7.95
CA PRO A 186 27.91 -10.68 -7.87
C PRO A 186 27.42 -9.46 -7.08
N SER A 187 26.24 -8.98 -7.44
CA SER A 187 25.48 -8.12 -6.52
C SER A 187 24.74 -9.02 -5.53
N ALA A 188 24.83 -8.72 -4.23
CA ALA A 188 23.98 -9.33 -3.21
C ALA A 188 22.51 -8.91 -3.34
N GLY A 189 22.29 -7.77 -4.00
CA GLY A 189 20.99 -7.19 -4.23
C GLY A 189 21.02 -6.10 -5.29
N ASP A 190 19.99 -6.04 -6.12
CA ASP A 190 19.75 -4.99 -7.10
C ASP A 190 18.34 -4.43 -6.85
N ALA A 191 18.27 -3.18 -6.40
CA ALA A 191 17.03 -2.58 -5.95
C ALA A 191 16.00 -2.50 -7.09
N ARG A 192 14.76 -2.87 -6.77
CA ARG A 192 13.62 -2.83 -7.68
C ARG A 192 12.51 -1.95 -7.12
N PRO A 193 11.57 -1.49 -7.96
CA PRO A 193 10.43 -0.68 -7.51
C PRO A 193 9.58 -1.36 -6.41
N ASP A 194 9.53 -2.69 -6.42
CA ASP A 194 8.76 -3.53 -5.48
C ASP A 194 9.56 -3.97 -4.24
N TRP A 195 10.81 -3.53 -4.08
CA TRP A 195 11.62 -3.93 -2.94
C TRP A 195 11.15 -3.29 -1.63
N SER A 196 10.88 -4.14 -0.65
CA SER A 196 10.65 -3.73 0.73
C SER A 196 11.97 -3.49 1.48
N LEU A 197 11.90 -2.96 2.69
CA LEU A 197 13.05 -2.92 3.60
C LEU A 197 13.57 -4.33 3.92
N ASP A 198 12.71 -5.36 3.94
CA ASP A 198 13.13 -6.73 4.23
C ASP A 198 13.92 -7.34 3.06
N ASP A 199 13.62 -6.95 1.81
CA ASP A 199 14.42 -7.35 0.64
C ASP A 199 15.83 -6.75 0.71
N PHE A 200 15.91 -5.47 1.09
CA PHE A 200 17.19 -4.81 1.30
C PHE A 200 17.98 -5.43 2.46
N ARG A 201 17.33 -5.73 3.59
CA ARG A 201 17.94 -6.43 4.73
C ARG A 201 18.48 -7.79 4.32
N ARG A 202 17.68 -8.60 3.62
CA ARG A 202 18.11 -9.90 3.10
C ARG A 202 19.40 -9.79 2.29
N ALA A 203 19.52 -8.76 1.44
CA ALA A 203 20.73 -8.53 0.65
C ALA A 203 21.92 -8.04 1.50
N ALA A 204 21.72 -7.01 2.33
CA ALA A 204 22.78 -6.41 3.15
C ALA A 204 23.31 -7.37 4.23
N ASP A 205 22.44 -8.16 4.87
CA ASP A 205 22.80 -9.08 5.95
C ASP A 205 23.65 -10.27 5.47
N GLN A 206 23.82 -10.45 4.15
CA GLN A 206 24.79 -11.41 3.62
C GLN A 206 26.25 -11.01 3.92
N ALA A 207 26.52 -9.74 4.28
CA ALA A 207 27.84 -9.24 4.65
C ALA A 207 28.30 -9.78 6.01
N ARG A 208 28.62 -11.07 6.08
CA ARG A 208 29.08 -11.75 7.30
C ARG A 208 29.97 -12.93 6.95
N GLY A 209 30.85 -13.33 7.87
CA GLY A 209 31.68 -14.52 7.71
C GLY A 209 32.65 -14.40 6.54
N GLY A 210 33.25 -13.23 6.36
CA GLY A 210 34.20 -12.95 5.28
C GLY A 210 33.55 -12.63 3.92
N LYS A 211 32.22 -12.48 3.86
CA LYS A 211 31.50 -12.05 2.65
C LYS A 211 31.24 -10.55 2.65
N ILE A 212 31.19 -9.95 1.46
CA ILE A 212 30.94 -8.52 1.26
C ILE A 212 29.67 -8.34 0.44
N ALA A 213 28.68 -7.61 0.96
CA ALA A 213 27.45 -7.37 0.23
C ALA A 213 27.64 -6.18 -0.74
N VAL A 214 27.58 -6.45 -2.04
CA VAL A 214 27.58 -5.42 -3.08
C VAL A 214 26.14 -5.12 -3.49
N LEU A 215 25.67 -3.90 -3.25
CA LEU A 215 24.29 -3.47 -3.50
C LEU A 215 24.25 -2.56 -4.71
N GLN A 216 23.35 -2.88 -5.63
CA GLN A 216 23.14 -2.18 -6.89
C GLN A 216 21.87 -1.33 -6.84
N PHE A 217 22.00 -0.11 -7.33
CA PHE A 217 20.93 0.87 -7.52
C PHE A 217 21.08 1.51 -8.90
N HIS A 218 20.00 2.10 -9.42
CA HIS A 218 20.02 2.88 -10.65
C HIS A 218 19.70 4.34 -10.31
N GLY A 219 18.47 4.81 -10.52
CA GLY A 219 18.00 6.13 -10.06
C GLY A 219 17.18 6.13 -8.77
N VAL A 220 17.28 7.24 -8.02
CA VAL A 220 16.52 7.51 -6.79
C VAL A 220 15.81 8.89 -6.87
N PRO A 221 14.74 9.05 -7.68
CA PRO A 221 14.11 8.07 -8.55
C PRO A 221 14.77 7.98 -9.94
N ASP A 222 14.45 6.93 -10.69
CA ASP A 222 14.67 6.81 -12.13
C ASP A 222 13.33 6.97 -12.87
N ARG A 223 13.24 7.98 -13.73
CA ARG A 223 12.00 8.28 -14.46
C ARG A 223 11.97 7.66 -15.84
N GLU A 224 13.12 7.43 -16.45
CA GLU A 224 13.24 6.88 -17.81
C GLU A 224 13.24 5.34 -17.78
N HIS A 225 13.72 4.75 -16.67
CA HIS A 225 13.77 3.30 -16.45
C HIS A 225 12.94 2.89 -15.22
N PRO A 226 11.60 2.96 -15.29
CA PRO A 226 10.74 2.73 -14.13
C PRO A 226 10.82 1.31 -13.56
N TRP A 227 11.38 0.33 -14.27
CA TRP A 227 11.52 -1.07 -13.80
C TRP A 227 12.70 -1.29 -12.83
N VAL A 228 13.64 -0.34 -12.73
CA VAL A 228 14.78 -0.38 -11.78
C VAL A 228 14.80 0.82 -10.80
N ASN A 229 13.75 1.64 -10.84
CA ASN A 229 13.59 2.81 -9.99
C ASN A 229 13.54 2.45 -8.49
N THR A 230 14.19 3.28 -7.66
CA THR A 230 14.00 3.27 -6.20
C THR A 230 13.36 4.59 -5.76
N ARG A 231 12.32 4.54 -4.92
CA ARG A 231 11.71 5.77 -4.38
C ARG A 231 12.65 6.45 -3.36
N PRO A 232 12.76 7.79 -3.34
CA PRO A 232 13.60 8.51 -2.38
C PRO A 232 13.39 8.13 -0.92
N GLU A 233 12.14 8.00 -0.50
CA GLU A 233 11.77 7.68 0.87
C GLU A 233 12.24 6.27 1.24
N ARG A 234 12.11 5.32 0.29
CA ARG A 234 12.57 3.95 0.46
C ARG A 234 14.09 3.87 0.54
N PHE A 235 14.79 4.63 -0.30
CA PHE A 235 16.25 4.73 -0.24
C PHE A 235 16.73 5.33 1.08
N GLU A 236 16.02 6.34 1.62
CA GLU A 236 16.34 6.89 2.95
C GLU A 236 16.19 5.84 4.06
N GLU A 237 15.14 5.02 4.02
CA GLU A 237 14.99 3.88 4.95
C GLU A 237 16.16 2.87 4.85
N TYR A 238 16.61 2.56 3.63
CA TYR A 238 17.74 1.66 3.42
C TYR A 238 19.03 2.21 4.03
N MET A 239 19.33 3.49 3.78
CA MET A 239 20.51 4.14 4.33
C MET A 239 20.44 4.26 5.86
N ALA A 240 19.27 4.60 6.39
CA ALA A 240 19.02 4.63 7.83
C ALA A 240 19.21 3.26 8.48
N TYR A 241 18.82 2.17 7.81
CA TYR A 241 19.06 0.81 8.27
C TYR A 241 20.56 0.50 8.34
N LEU A 242 21.33 0.77 7.27
CA LEU A 242 22.78 0.56 7.28
C LEU A 242 23.46 1.33 8.41
N ARG A 243 23.08 2.60 8.60
CA ARG A 243 23.64 3.45 9.66
C ARG A 243 23.30 2.93 11.05
N THR A 244 22.03 2.65 11.30
CA THR A 244 21.54 2.20 12.61
C THR A 244 22.14 0.86 13.01
N ASN A 245 22.43 -0.02 12.04
CA ASN A 245 23.01 -1.34 12.29
C ASN A 245 24.55 -1.37 12.14
N ALA A 246 25.19 -0.20 12.10
CA ALA A 246 26.64 -0.04 12.08
C ALA A 246 27.33 -0.78 10.92
N PHE A 247 26.73 -0.76 9.73
CA PHE A 247 27.41 -1.23 8.53
C PHE A 247 28.54 -0.28 8.14
N ARG A 248 29.66 -0.86 7.70
CA ARG A 248 30.75 -0.12 7.06
C ARG A 248 30.45 -0.08 5.56
N VAL A 249 30.35 1.13 5.02
CA VAL A 249 29.94 1.35 3.63
C VAL A 249 31.07 2.00 2.84
N ILE A 250 31.56 1.32 1.81
CA ILE A 250 32.74 1.72 1.02
C ILE A 250 32.43 1.79 -0.48
N ALA A 251 33.34 2.39 -1.25
CA ALA A 251 33.30 2.30 -2.71
C ALA A 251 33.93 0.97 -3.18
N LEU A 252 33.62 0.55 -4.41
CA LEU A 252 34.11 -0.71 -4.98
C LEU A 252 35.65 -0.74 -5.11
N ARG A 253 36.31 0.38 -5.45
CA ARG A 253 37.79 0.48 -5.45
C ARG A 253 38.42 0.13 -4.10
N ASP A 254 37.71 0.40 -3.00
CA ASP A 254 38.25 0.25 -1.65
C ASP A 254 38.26 -1.23 -1.23
N LEU A 255 37.65 -2.13 -2.02
CA LEU A 255 37.81 -3.58 -1.86
C LEU A 255 39.27 -4.02 -1.95
N ALA A 256 40.16 -3.24 -2.57
CA ALA A 256 41.59 -3.53 -2.61
C ALA A 256 42.24 -3.63 -1.22
N GLN A 257 41.61 -3.08 -0.17
CA GLN A 257 42.04 -3.24 1.22
C GLN A 257 41.81 -4.66 1.76
N TYR A 258 40.81 -5.37 1.21
CA TYR A 258 40.26 -6.63 1.75
C TYR A 258 40.42 -7.82 0.80
N ALA A 259 40.48 -7.56 -0.50
CA ALA A 259 40.47 -8.58 -1.54
C ALA A 259 41.59 -8.31 -2.55
N GLY A 260 42.53 -9.25 -2.65
CA GLY A 260 43.58 -9.23 -3.67
C GLY A 260 43.00 -9.42 -5.08
N THR A 261 43.67 -8.88 -6.08
CA THR A 261 43.27 -8.99 -7.50
C THR A 261 44.15 -9.96 -8.32
N GLU A 262 45.21 -10.48 -7.71
CA GLU A 262 46.21 -11.34 -8.36
C GLU A 262 45.89 -12.82 -8.25
N THR A 263 45.37 -13.28 -7.11
CA THR A 263 44.95 -14.67 -6.91
C THR A 263 43.50 -14.82 -7.36
N VAL A 264 43.30 -15.36 -8.57
CA VAL A 264 41.99 -15.58 -9.17
C VAL A 264 41.70 -17.08 -9.31
N PRO A 265 40.42 -17.51 -9.25
CA PRO A 265 40.06 -18.91 -9.48
C PRO A 265 40.47 -19.37 -10.88
N ALA A 266 40.89 -20.63 -11.01
CA ALA A 266 41.34 -21.20 -12.28
C ALA A 266 40.23 -21.21 -13.35
N ASP A 267 38.99 -21.49 -12.93
CA ASP A 267 37.80 -21.31 -13.74
C ASP A 267 36.96 -20.15 -13.15
N PRO A 268 36.84 -19.00 -13.84
CA PRO A 268 36.11 -17.85 -13.32
C PRO A 268 34.59 -18.07 -13.22
N LEU A 269 34.05 -19.11 -13.86
CA LEU A 269 32.61 -19.43 -13.84
C LEU A 269 32.25 -20.55 -12.85
N ALA A 270 33.21 -21.28 -12.30
CA ALA A 270 32.95 -22.47 -11.48
C ALA A 270 32.04 -22.19 -10.27
N ILE A 271 32.26 -21.08 -9.56
CA ILE A 271 31.41 -20.71 -8.41
C ILE A 271 30.00 -20.31 -8.84
N ILE A 272 29.84 -19.74 -10.03
CA ILE A 272 28.53 -19.36 -10.59
C ILE A 272 27.73 -20.61 -10.90
N GLU A 273 28.33 -21.60 -11.57
CA GLU A 273 27.68 -22.87 -11.86
C GLU A 273 27.40 -23.68 -10.58
N ALA A 274 28.33 -23.68 -9.61
CA ALA A 274 28.09 -24.31 -8.31
C ALA A 274 26.88 -23.68 -7.60
N ARG A 275 26.81 -22.35 -7.51
CA ARG A 275 25.67 -21.65 -6.91
C ARG A 275 24.37 -21.92 -7.65
N LYS A 276 24.36 -22.00 -8.98
CA LYS A 276 23.16 -22.41 -9.76
C LYS A 276 22.68 -23.82 -9.42
N THR A 277 23.60 -24.74 -9.13
CA THR A 277 23.24 -26.11 -8.72
C THR A 277 22.86 -26.24 -7.25
N GLU A 278 23.43 -25.40 -6.38
CA GLU A 278 23.06 -25.28 -4.96
C GLU A 278 21.73 -24.53 -4.78
N HIS A 279 21.37 -23.70 -5.77
CA HIS A 279 20.08 -23.02 -5.85
C HIS A 279 18.97 -24.04 -6.13
N SER A 280 18.26 -24.42 -5.07
CA SER A 280 17.16 -25.38 -5.10
C SER A 280 15.79 -24.75 -5.38
N GLU A 281 15.75 -23.44 -5.65
CA GLU A 281 14.51 -22.76 -6.03
C GLU A 281 14.17 -23.08 -7.48
N ILE A 282 12.94 -23.54 -7.68
CA ILE A 282 12.36 -23.93 -8.96
C ILE A 282 11.47 -22.78 -9.44
N LEU A 283 11.63 -22.41 -10.70
CA LEU A 283 10.83 -21.39 -11.33
C LEU A 283 9.48 -21.99 -11.75
N VAL A 284 8.40 -21.55 -11.10
CA VAL A 284 7.05 -22.03 -11.36
C VAL A 284 6.27 -20.95 -12.10
N ASP A 285 5.83 -21.25 -13.33
CA ASP A 285 4.87 -20.42 -14.04
C ASP A 285 3.44 -20.76 -13.60
N GLY A 286 2.54 -19.80 -13.73
CA GLY A 286 1.13 -20.08 -13.50
C GLY A 286 0.17 -19.13 -14.18
N GLU A 287 -1.08 -19.57 -14.25
CA GLU A 287 -2.18 -18.84 -14.88
C GLU A 287 -3.41 -18.92 -13.98
N ILE A 288 -4.13 -17.81 -13.90
CA ILE A 288 -5.44 -17.73 -13.25
C ILE A 288 -6.45 -17.52 -14.35
N VAL A 289 -7.44 -18.41 -14.44
CA VAL A 289 -8.38 -18.43 -15.57
C VAL A 289 -9.82 -18.46 -15.09
N ASP A 290 -10.73 -17.93 -15.89
CA ASP A 290 -12.16 -18.14 -15.72
C ASP A 290 -12.49 -19.59 -16.06
N GLU A 291 -13.08 -20.33 -15.10
CA GLU A 291 -13.47 -21.73 -15.30
C GLU A 291 -14.44 -21.91 -16.48
N ALA A 292 -15.31 -20.92 -16.74
CA ALA A 292 -16.36 -21.05 -17.74
C ALA A 292 -15.86 -20.90 -19.19
N ASN A 293 -14.79 -20.12 -19.42
CA ASN A 293 -14.35 -19.77 -20.78
C ASN A 293 -12.83 -19.83 -21.00
N GLY A 294 -12.03 -20.10 -19.95
CA GLY A 294 -10.58 -20.22 -20.02
C GLY A 294 -9.80 -18.92 -20.20
N LYS A 295 -10.46 -17.75 -20.20
CA LYS A 295 -9.76 -16.45 -20.28
C LYS A 295 -8.94 -16.21 -19.03
N LEU A 296 -7.77 -15.60 -19.21
CA LEU A 296 -6.95 -15.15 -18.09
C LEU A 296 -7.69 -14.09 -17.28
N LEU A 297 -7.59 -14.17 -15.96
CA LEU A 297 -8.24 -13.26 -15.03
C LEU A 297 -7.20 -12.49 -14.20
N PRO A 298 -7.40 -11.19 -13.98
CA PRO A 298 -6.76 -10.51 -12.87
C PRO A 298 -7.25 -11.11 -11.54
N ALA A 299 -6.37 -11.27 -10.56
CA ALA A 299 -6.74 -11.82 -9.25
C ALA A 299 -5.66 -11.56 -8.21
N ARG A 300 -6.05 -11.67 -6.94
CA ARG A 300 -5.16 -11.74 -5.79
C ARG A 300 -4.66 -13.17 -5.61
N LEU A 301 -3.35 -13.35 -5.42
CA LEU A 301 -2.70 -14.63 -5.16
C LEU A 301 -1.88 -14.58 -3.87
N TYR A 302 -2.16 -15.53 -2.99
CA TYR A 302 -1.41 -15.87 -1.79
C TYR A 302 -0.57 -17.12 -2.08
N ILE A 303 0.73 -17.08 -1.77
CA ILE A 303 1.59 -18.26 -1.83
C ILE A 303 2.26 -18.41 -0.47
N ARG A 304 1.98 -19.53 0.20
CA ARG A 304 2.52 -19.82 1.53
C ARG A 304 3.18 -21.19 1.56
N GLY A 305 4.46 -21.23 1.92
CA GLY A 305 5.17 -22.49 2.15
C GLY A 305 4.65 -23.23 3.38
N ALA A 306 4.89 -24.54 3.45
CA ALA A 306 4.54 -25.36 4.62
C ALA A 306 5.25 -24.92 5.91
N ASP A 307 6.35 -24.17 5.79
CA ASP A 307 7.08 -23.51 6.87
C ASP A 307 6.45 -22.16 7.32
N GLY A 308 5.41 -21.72 6.61
CA GLY A 308 4.69 -20.47 6.86
C GLY A 308 5.26 -19.25 6.15
N VAL A 309 6.34 -19.39 5.35
CA VAL A 309 6.97 -18.30 4.59
C VAL A 309 6.07 -17.85 3.44
N TRP A 310 6.01 -16.54 3.21
CA TRP A 310 5.24 -15.92 2.12
C TRP A 310 6.10 -15.70 0.89
N TYR A 311 5.54 -16.03 -0.28
CA TYR A 311 6.18 -15.83 -1.58
C TYR A 311 5.33 -14.91 -2.45
N PHE A 312 6.00 -14.08 -3.24
CA PHE A 312 5.37 -13.02 -4.02
C PHE A 312 5.69 -13.25 -5.50
N PRO A 313 4.71 -13.67 -6.31
CA PRO A 313 4.93 -13.85 -7.74
C PRO A 313 5.14 -12.51 -8.44
N LYS A 314 5.82 -12.54 -9.59
CA LYS A 314 5.88 -11.46 -10.57
C LYS A 314 5.05 -11.82 -11.80
N SER A 315 4.76 -10.86 -12.67
CA SER A 315 4.19 -11.21 -13.97
C SER A 315 5.26 -11.86 -14.84
N ALA A 316 4.89 -12.92 -15.55
CA ALA A 316 5.73 -13.54 -16.58
C ALA A 316 5.59 -12.83 -17.94
N SER A 317 4.68 -11.85 -18.04
CA SER A 317 4.43 -11.06 -19.25
C SER A 317 5.01 -9.65 -19.10
N ALA A 318 5.67 -9.16 -20.15
CA ALA A 318 6.23 -7.80 -20.18
C ALA A 318 5.15 -6.70 -20.13
N VAL A 319 3.93 -7.00 -20.57
CA VAL A 319 2.77 -6.10 -20.49
C VAL A 319 1.88 -6.40 -19.28
N GLY A 320 2.23 -7.41 -18.50
CA GLY A 320 1.56 -7.76 -17.26
C GLY A 320 2.10 -6.98 -16.06
N SER A 321 1.41 -7.10 -14.94
CA SER A 321 1.75 -6.37 -13.72
C SER A 321 1.41 -7.21 -12.49
N ALA A 322 2.23 -7.02 -11.45
CA ALA A 322 2.14 -7.73 -10.19
C ALA A 322 2.41 -6.73 -9.06
N ILE A 323 1.43 -6.49 -8.19
CA ILE A 323 1.56 -5.54 -7.10
C ILE A 323 1.62 -6.30 -5.78
N ARG A 324 2.76 -6.22 -5.12
CA ARG A 324 2.99 -6.83 -3.82
C ARG A 324 2.31 -6.02 -2.73
N TYR A 325 1.48 -6.67 -1.92
CA TYR A 325 0.88 -6.10 -0.73
C TYR A 325 1.37 -6.83 0.51
N GLN A 326 1.97 -6.08 1.44
CA GLN A 326 2.39 -6.57 2.73
C GLN A 326 2.05 -5.55 3.80
N ARG A 327 1.12 -5.91 4.69
CA ARG A 327 0.75 -5.09 5.83
C ARG A 327 0.61 -5.95 7.07
N ARG A 328 1.06 -5.39 8.19
CA ARG A 328 0.87 -5.92 9.53
C ARG A 328 0.35 -4.78 10.39
N SER A 329 -0.68 -5.02 11.20
CA SER A 329 -1.16 -3.98 12.11
C SER A 329 -0.10 -3.66 13.16
N GLY A 330 0.05 -2.36 13.47
CA GLY A 330 0.94 -1.88 14.52
C GLY A 330 0.44 -2.16 15.94
N PHE A 331 -0.83 -2.49 16.11
CA PHE A 331 -1.47 -2.74 17.42
C PHE A 331 -2.01 -4.17 17.57
N ASN A 332 -2.22 -4.91 16.48
CA ASN A 332 -2.38 -6.36 16.50
C ASN A 332 -1.40 -7.01 15.52
N THR A 333 -0.24 -7.43 16.01
CA THR A 333 0.82 -7.96 15.14
C THR A 333 0.49 -9.31 14.51
N ASN A 334 -0.55 -10.01 14.97
CA ASN A 334 -1.06 -11.23 14.33
C ASN A 334 -1.90 -10.94 13.09
N ALA A 335 -2.47 -9.74 12.97
CA ALA A 335 -3.21 -9.31 11.80
C ALA A 335 -2.24 -8.97 10.66
N VAL A 336 -2.05 -9.93 9.76
CA VAL A 336 -1.08 -9.88 8.66
C VAL A 336 -1.76 -10.20 7.35
N GLU A 337 -1.60 -9.30 6.38
CA GLU A 337 -2.12 -9.43 5.02
C GLU A 337 -0.94 -9.41 4.05
N GLN A 338 -0.73 -10.50 3.32
CA GLN A 338 0.42 -10.71 2.43
C GLN A 338 0.00 -11.42 1.15
N HIS A 339 -0.04 -10.69 0.04
CA HIS A 339 -0.41 -11.24 -1.26
C HIS A 339 0.25 -10.46 -2.41
N THR A 340 0.06 -10.96 -3.62
CA THR A 340 0.28 -10.19 -4.85
C THR A 340 -1.02 -10.09 -5.62
N THR A 341 -1.41 -8.89 -6.06
CA THR A 341 -2.45 -8.74 -7.10
C THR A 341 -1.80 -8.83 -8.47
N LEU A 342 -2.36 -9.67 -9.33
CA LEU A 342 -1.87 -9.97 -10.67
C LEU A 342 -2.87 -9.42 -11.69
N SER A 343 -2.35 -8.86 -12.79
CA SER A 343 -3.19 -8.58 -13.96
C SER A 343 -3.53 -9.87 -14.72
N ALA A 344 -4.36 -9.77 -15.76
CA ALA A 344 -4.85 -10.89 -16.57
C ALA A 344 -3.78 -11.55 -17.46
N HIS A 345 -2.66 -11.94 -16.87
CA HIS A 345 -1.47 -12.47 -17.54
C HIS A 345 -0.89 -13.63 -16.73
N PRO A 346 -0.05 -14.48 -17.35
CA PRO A 346 0.69 -15.48 -16.61
C PRO A 346 1.60 -14.84 -15.55
N PHE A 347 1.77 -15.53 -14.43
CA PHE A 347 2.67 -15.15 -13.34
C PHE A 347 3.82 -16.15 -13.23
N ARG A 348 4.85 -15.76 -12.50
CA ARG A 348 6.06 -16.56 -12.26
C ARG A 348 6.57 -16.34 -10.84
N VAL A 349 7.05 -17.41 -10.20
CA VAL A 349 7.59 -17.38 -8.83
C VAL A 349 8.74 -18.38 -8.67
N GLU A 350 9.84 -17.97 -8.04
CA GLU A 350 10.89 -18.86 -7.53
C GLU A 350 10.46 -19.46 -6.18
N LEU A 351 10.36 -20.79 -6.13
CA LEU A 351 9.97 -21.53 -4.94
C LEU A 351 10.96 -22.67 -4.68
N PRO A 352 11.53 -22.79 -3.46
CA PRO A 352 12.25 -24.01 -3.07
C PRO A 352 11.45 -25.29 -3.33
N GLN A 353 12.13 -26.42 -3.50
CA GLN A 353 11.45 -27.72 -3.49
C GLN A 353 10.66 -27.87 -2.17
N GLY A 354 9.38 -28.21 -2.24
CA GLY A 354 8.53 -28.29 -1.05
C GLY A 354 7.04 -28.22 -1.32
N ARG A 355 6.24 -28.13 -0.25
CA ARG A 355 4.79 -27.99 -0.33
C ARG A 355 4.36 -26.57 -0.05
N TYR A 356 3.36 -26.11 -0.80
CA TYR A 356 2.85 -24.75 -0.77
C TYR A 356 1.33 -24.75 -0.84
N THR A 357 0.70 -23.85 -0.09
CA THR A 357 -0.70 -23.49 -0.29
C THR A 357 -0.76 -22.27 -1.20
N LEU A 358 -1.44 -22.40 -2.34
CA LEU A 358 -1.79 -21.29 -3.23
C LEU A 358 -3.28 -20.97 -3.04
N THR A 359 -3.60 -19.74 -2.61
CA THR A 359 -4.98 -19.25 -2.52
C THR A 359 -5.18 -18.13 -3.51
N VAL A 360 -6.20 -18.23 -4.36
CA VAL A 360 -6.56 -17.22 -5.35
C VAL A 360 -7.95 -16.68 -5.08
N GLU A 361 -8.08 -15.36 -5.13
CA GLU A 361 -9.33 -14.64 -4.92
C GLU A 361 -9.49 -13.50 -5.94
N ARG A 362 -10.72 -13.23 -6.35
CA ARG A 362 -11.07 -12.10 -7.24
C ARG A 362 -12.27 -11.38 -6.66
N GLY A 363 -12.04 -10.51 -5.67
CA GLY A 363 -13.10 -9.80 -4.97
C GLY A 363 -14.13 -10.71 -4.31
N LYS A 364 -15.38 -10.25 -4.25
CA LYS A 364 -16.47 -10.95 -3.55
C LYS A 364 -17.41 -11.74 -4.46
N GLU A 365 -17.28 -11.60 -5.78
CA GLU A 365 -18.21 -12.18 -6.75
C GLU A 365 -17.79 -13.56 -7.27
N TRP A 366 -16.62 -14.01 -6.85
CA TRP A 366 -15.99 -15.28 -7.24
C TRP A 366 -15.74 -16.16 -6.02
N PHE A 367 -15.78 -17.48 -6.21
CA PHE A 367 -15.39 -18.39 -5.13
C PHE A 367 -13.87 -18.35 -4.96
N PRO A 368 -13.35 -18.19 -3.72
CA PRO A 368 -11.93 -18.35 -3.47
C PRO A 368 -11.50 -19.79 -3.73
N VAL A 369 -10.30 -19.99 -4.27
CA VAL A 369 -9.73 -21.31 -4.54
C VAL A 369 -8.41 -21.45 -3.79
N SER A 370 -8.33 -22.42 -2.88
CA SER A 370 -7.09 -22.83 -2.22
C SER A 370 -6.65 -24.21 -2.72
N ARG A 371 -5.37 -24.34 -3.08
CA ARG A 371 -4.77 -25.59 -3.57
C ARG A 371 -3.42 -25.84 -2.90
N GLU A 372 -3.20 -27.09 -2.52
CA GLU A 372 -1.87 -27.57 -2.15
C GLU A 372 -1.10 -27.93 -3.42
N VAL A 373 0.12 -27.41 -3.53
CA VAL A 373 1.03 -27.61 -4.66
C VAL A 373 2.36 -28.12 -4.11
N THR A 374 2.85 -29.23 -4.66
CA THR A 374 4.20 -29.72 -4.37
C THR A 374 5.11 -29.31 -5.52
N VAL A 375 6.13 -28.52 -5.21
CA VAL A 375 7.13 -28.02 -6.15
C VAL A 375 8.29 -29.01 -6.19
N GLU A 376 8.57 -29.55 -7.38
CA GLU A 376 9.60 -30.54 -7.65
C GLU A 376 10.37 -30.19 -8.94
N PRO A 377 11.62 -30.67 -9.11
CA PRO A 377 12.39 -30.42 -10.33
C PRO A 377 11.60 -30.84 -11.59
N GLY A 378 11.55 -29.96 -12.59
CA GLY A 378 10.79 -30.19 -13.83
C GLY A 378 9.33 -29.73 -13.79
N MET A 379 8.84 -29.26 -12.64
CA MET A 379 7.57 -28.53 -12.57
C MET A 379 7.66 -27.25 -13.40
N SER A 380 6.71 -27.04 -14.30
CA SER A 380 6.72 -25.88 -15.19
C SER A 380 5.53 -24.96 -15.01
N LYS A 381 4.31 -25.48 -14.78
CA LYS A 381 3.09 -24.66 -14.83
C LYS A 381 1.99 -25.08 -13.86
N VAL A 382 1.33 -24.10 -13.24
CA VAL A 382 0.10 -24.26 -12.45
C VAL A 382 -1.04 -23.46 -13.06
N VAL A 383 -2.18 -24.09 -13.32
CA VAL A 383 -3.40 -23.39 -13.80
C VAL A 383 -4.46 -23.43 -12.71
N ILE A 384 -4.97 -22.27 -12.31
CA ILE A 384 -5.96 -22.11 -11.24
C ILE A 384 -7.26 -21.53 -11.84
N PRO A 385 -8.29 -22.35 -12.07
CA PRO A 385 -9.60 -21.89 -12.51
C PRO A 385 -10.38 -21.26 -11.35
N LEU A 386 -10.94 -20.08 -11.58
CA LEU A 386 -11.89 -19.41 -10.68
C LEU A 386 -13.30 -19.49 -11.24
N ARG A 387 -14.27 -19.70 -10.35
CA ARG A 387 -15.69 -19.74 -10.71
C ARG A 387 -16.42 -18.54 -10.13
N ARG A 388 -17.07 -17.76 -11.00
CA ARG A 388 -17.97 -16.67 -10.60
C ARG A 388 -19.26 -17.26 -10.04
N TRP A 389 -19.78 -16.70 -8.95
CA TRP A 389 -21.03 -17.16 -8.34
C TRP A 389 -22.15 -16.12 -8.41
N ILE A 390 -21.80 -14.87 -8.70
CA ILE A 390 -22.73 -13.80 -8.99
C ILE A 390 -22.07 -12.79 -9.92
N ASN A 391 -22.83 -12.13 -10.79
CA ASN A 391 -22.36 -10.98 -11.57
C ASN A 391 -23.25 -9.79 -11.22
N LEU A 392 -22.76 -8.89 -10.37
CA LEU A 392 -23.56 -7.76 -9.90
C LEU A 392 -23.72 -6.67 -10.95
N ALA A 393 -22.73 -6.49 -11.84
CA ALA A 393 -22.84 -5.54 -12.95
C ALA A 393 -24.00 -5.90 -13.90
N GLU A 394 -24.24 -7.19 -14.16
CA GLU A 394 -25.41 -7.67 -14.94
C GLU A 394 -26.75 -7.39 -14.24
N LEU A 395 -26.73 -7.20 -12.92
CA LEU A 395 -27.90 -6.82 -12.12
C LEU A 395 -27.98 -5.31 -11.87
N GLY A 396 -27.13 -4.51 -12.54
CA GLY A 396 -27.09 -3.06 -12.40
C GLY A 396 -26.37 -2.55 -11.13
N TRP A 397 -25.72 -3.43 -10.36
CA TRP A 397 -25.03 -3.09 -9.12
C TRP A 397 -23.52 -3.00 -9.34
N TYR A 398 -22.94 -1.86 -9.00
CA TYR A 398 -21.50 -1.61 -9.16
C TYR A 398 -20.86 -1.26 -7.82
N SER A 399 -19.76 -1.92 -7.51
CA SER A 399 -19.05 -1.78 -6.25
C SER A 399 -18.22 -0.50 -6.14
N GLY A 400 -17.91 -0.10 -4.92
CA GLY A 400 -16.87 0.89 -4.65
C GLY A 400 -16.22 0.73 -3.28
N ASP A 401 -15.00 1.24 -3.20
CA ASP A 401 -14.23 1.43 -1.98
C ASP A 401 -13.97 2.92 -1.79
N ALA A 402 -14.65 3.52 -0.81
CA ALA A 402 -14.69 4.95 -0.59
C ALA A 402 -13.50 5.49 0.24
N HIS A 403 -12.70 4.61 0.84
CA HIS A 403 -11.57 4.99 1.70
C HIS A 403 -10.41 4.03 1.44
N ASN A 404 -9.43 4.44 0.63
CA ASN A 404 -8.19 3.68 0.47
C ASN A 404 -6.98 4.60 0.34
N HIS A 405 -5.80 4.08 0.67
CA HIS A 405 -4.50 4.75 0.67
C HIS A 405 -3.57 4.05 -0.32
N ARG A 406 -4.07 3.78 -1.52
CA ARG A 406 -3.29 3.12 -2.56
C ARG A 406 -2.62 4.12 -3.47
N ASP A 407 -1.38 3.78 -3.82
CA ASP A 407 -0.64 4.52 -4.81
C ASP A 407 -1.45 4.53 -6.11
N PRO A 408 -1.75 5.71 -6.67
CA PRO A 408 -2.50 5.81 -7.92
C PRO A 408 -1.95 4.96 -9.07
N ALA A 409 -0.64 4.71 -9.12
CA ALA A 409 -0.01 3.87 -10.14
C ALA A 409 -0.37 2.37 -10.00
N GLU A 410 -0.78 1.93 -8.81
CA GLU A 410 -1.14 0.53 -8.53
C GLU A 410 -2.63 0.25 -8.79
N LEU A 411 -3.48 1.28 -8.76
CA LEU A 411 -4.94 1.15 -8.85
C LEU A 411 -5.44 0.40 -10.09
N PRO A 412 -4.90 0.62 -11.32
CA PRO A 412 -5.35 -0.14 -12.49
C PRO A 412 -5.23 -1.66 -12.33
N ASN A 413 -4.20 -2.14 -11.62
CA ASN A 413 -4.04 -3.56 -11.34
C ASN A 413 -4.94 -4.01 -10.19
N VAL A 414 -4.90 -3.29 -9.06
CA VAL A 414 -5.55 -3.72 -7.82
C VAL A 414 -7.08 -3.70 -7.96
N LEU A 415 -7.66 -2.68 -8.63
CA LEU A 415 -9.10 -2.61 -8.86
C LEU A 415 -9.60 -3.79 -9.69
N LEU A 416 -8.86 -4.15 -10.75
CA LEU A 416 -9.21 -5.28 -11.60
C LEU A 416 -9.02 -6.61 -10.88
N ALA A 417 -7.97 -6.79 -10.09
CA ALA A 417 -7.73 -8.01 -9.32
C ALA A 417 -8.81 -8.24 -8.25
N GLU A 418 -9.34 -7.16 -7.69
CA GLU A 418 -10.42 -7.19 -6.71
C GLU A 418 -11.82 -7.06 -7.31
N ASP A 419 -11.98 -6.83 -8.61
CA ASP A 419 -13.28 -6.55 -9.25
C ASP A 419 -14.02 -5.37 -8.54
N VAL A 420 -13.30 -4.29 -8.21
CA VAL A 420 -13.85 -3.08 -7.56
C VAL A 420 -14.12 -1.99 -8.60
N ASN A 421 -15.38 -1.71 -8.91
CA ASN A 421 -15.75 -0.80 -10.01
C ASN A 421 -15.31 0.65 -9.77
N VAL A 422 -15.42 1.16 -8.53
CA VAL A 422 -15.05 2.55 -8.21
C VAL A 422 -14.06 2.61 -7.04
N GLY A 423 -12.84 3.06 -7.31
CA GLY A 423 -11.84 3.38 -6.29
C GLY A 423 -11.78 4.86 -5.95
N LEU A 424 -11.88 5.22 -4.67
CA LEU A 424 -11.72 6.61 -4.19
C LEU A 424 -10.48 6.71 -3.28
N PRO A 425 -9.25 6.75 -3.85
CA PRO A 425 -8.03 6.90 -3.07
C PRO A 425 -7.95 8.26 -2.37
N MET A 426 -7.47 8.29 -1.14
CA MET A 426 -7.13 9.50 -0.38
C MET A 426 -5.80 10.05 -0.89
N VAL A 427 -5.83 10.66 -2.08
CA VAL A 427 -4.65 11.28 -2.69
C VAL A 427 -4.12 12.40 -1.82
N ASP A 428 -5.05 13.18 -1.26
CA ASP A 428 -4.79 14.26 -0.33
C ASP A 428 -5.06 13.78 1.10
N TRP A 429 -4.07 13.89 2.00
CA TRP A 429 -4.21 13.43 3.38
C TRP A 429 -3.45 14.35 4.33
N THR A 430 -4.07 14.78 5.42
CA THR A 430 -3.41 15.53 6.49
C THR A 430 -3.71 14.95 7.85
N THR A 431 -2.69 14.97 8.73
CA THR A 431 -2.81 14.49 10.11
C THR A 431 -2.69 15.58 11.17
N VAL A 432 -2.55 16.85 10.74
CA VAL A 432 -2.32 17.99 11.61
C VAL A 432 -3.34 19.08 11.28
N SER A 433 -4.06 19.57 12.28
CA SER A 433 -5.21 20.47 12.09
C SER A 433 -4.88 21.80 11.39
N THR A 434 -3.63 22.25 11.48
CA THR A 434 -3.16 23.52 10.90
C THR A 434 -2.46 23.35 9.56
N VAL A 435 -2.32 22.12 9.06
CA VAL A 435 -1.66 21.82 7.79
C VAL A 435 -2.72 21.46 6.75
N ALA A 436 -2.73 22.19 5.64
CA ALA A 436 -3.59 21.87 4.52
C ALA A 436 -3.14 20.56 3.86
N PRO A 437 -4.07 19.71 3.40
CA PRO A 437 -3.72 18.43 2.81
C PRO A 437 -2.91 18.56 1.50
N SER A 438 -3.09 19.65 0.73
CA SER A 438 -2.31 19.90 -0.50
C SER A 438 -0.80 20.07 -0.30
N VAL A 439 -0.37 20.43 0.92
CA VAL A 439 1.05 20.60 1.28
C VAL A 439 1.50 19.63 2.37
N SER A 440 0.61 18.71 2.75
CA SER A 440 0.91 17.68 3.74
C SER A 440 1.85 16.63 3.14
N GLY A 441 2.90 16.26 3.88
CA GLY A 441 3.80 15.16 3.49
C GLY A 441 3.19 13.76 3.65
N LYS A 442 1.88 13.65 3.90
CA LYS A 442 1.16 12.38 4.04
C LYS A 442 0.48 11.91 2.76
N GLY A 443 0.06 12.83 1.90
CA GLY A 443 -0.59 12.51 0.63
C GLY A 443 0.39 12.00 -0.42
N PHE A 444 -0.15 11.66 -1.59
CA PHE A 444 0.65 11.25 -2.74
C PHE A 444 1.12 12.49 -3.54
N ALA A 445 2.40 12.48 -3.90
CA ALA A 445 2.99 13.53 -4.74
C ALA A 445 2.58 13.34 -6.21
N GLY A 446 2.11 14.41 -6.86
CA GLY A 446 1.66 14.40 -8.25
C GLY A 446 0.38 15.23 -8.45
N ASP A 447 0.05 15.54 -9.72
CA ASP A 447 -1.19 16.27 -10.05
C ASP A 447 -2.38 15.31 -10.23
N PHE A 448 -2.19 14.11 -10.79
CA PHE A 448 -3.23 13.08 -11.02
C PHE A 448 -4.51 13.52 -11.76
N GLY A 449 -4.65 14.80 -12.14
CA GLY A 449 -5.83 15.36 -12.80
C GLY A 449 -7.06 15.49 -11.89
N SER A 450 -8.14 16.08 -12.41
CA SER A 450 -9.41 16.31 -11.69
C SER A 450 -10.60 15.54 -12.27
N GLY A 451 -10.34 14.63 -13.21
CA GLY A 451 -11.34 13.76 -13.83
C GLY A 451 -11.22 12.31 -13.40
N PRO A 452 -12.27 11.49 -13.60
CA PRO A 452 -12.18 10.05 -13.42
C PRO A 452 -11.14 9.43 -14.35
N VAL A 453 -10.32 8.53 -13.82
CA VAL A 453 -9.32 7.76 -14.56
C VAL A 453 -9.90 6.38 -14.86
N THR A 454 -10.21 6.15 -16.13
CA THR A 454 -10.78 4.88 -16.61
C THR A 454 -9.72 3.79 -16.61
N VAL A 455 -10.05 2.64 -16.04
CA VAL A 455 -9.21 1.43 -16.06
C VAL A 455 -9.73 0.46 -17.13
N ASP A 456 -11.04 0.23 -17.17
CA ASP A 456 -11.75 -0.45 -18.25
C ASP A 456 -13.21 0.06 -18.34
N ASP A 457 -14.06 -0.60 -19.12
CA ASP A 457 -15.47 -0.22 -19.35
C ASP A 457 -16.32 -0.06 -18.07
N THR A 458 -15.94 -0.72 -16.97
CA THR A 458 -16.69 -0.76 -15.71
C THR A 458 -15.85 -0.42 -14.48
N HIS A 459 -14.56 -0.13 -14.65
CA HIS A 459 -13.62 0.16 -13.56
C HIS A 459 -13.02 1.55 -13.71
N VAL A 460 -13.08 2.32 -12.64
CA VAL A 460 -12.60 3.70 -12.58
C VAL A 460 -12.04 3.99 -11.21
N TRP A 461 -11.08 4.91 -11.14
CA TRP A 461 -10.76 5.59 -9.89
C TRP A 461 -10.80 7.10 -10.06
N TYR A 462 -11.05 7.80 -8.97
CA TYR A 462 -11.12 9.25 -8.98
C TYR A 462 -10.03 9.85 -8.09
N PRO A 463 -9.17 10.75 -8.62
CA PRO A 463 -7.99 11.25 -7.91
C PRO A 463 -8.29 12.32 -6.85
N ARG A 464 -9.46 12.94 -6.85
CA ARG A 464 -9.76 14.07 -5.96
C ARG A 464 -10.66 13.62 -4.81
N ASN A 465 -10.01 12.95 -3.84
CA ASN A 465 -10.57 12.69 -2.52
C ASN A 465 -9.54 13.06 -1.46
N THR A 466 -10.04 13.56 -0.33
CA THR A 466 -9.22 14.10 0.76
C THR A 466 -9.60 13.48 2.08
N GLU A 467 -8.61 13.08 2.87
CA GLU A 467 -8.77 12.72 4.28
C GLU A 467 -8.17 13.78 5.21
N TYR A 468 -9.00 14.24 6.14
CA TYR A 468 -8.56 15.00 7.32
C TYR A 468 -8.57 14.09 8.55
N GLU A 469 -7.46 13.39 8.81
CA GLU A 469 -7.33 12.45 9.95
C GLU A 469 -6.50 13.08 11.07
N ILE A 470 -7.14 13.88 11.90
CA ILE A 470 -6.44 14.80 12.79
C ILE A 470 -5.99 14.08 14.08
N PHE A 471 -4.70 13.76 14.14
CA PHE A 471 -4.04 13.26 15.36
C PHE A 471 -3.47 14.39 16.23
N ARG A 472 -3.14 15.53 15.62
CA ARG A 472 -2.54 16.69 16.29
C ARG A 472 -3.31 17.97 16.01
N THR A 473 -3.56 18.76 17.06
CA THR A 473 -4.15 20.09 16.95
C THR A 473 -3.05 21.13 17.11
N GLY A 474 -2.68 21.76 15.98
CA GLY A 474 -1.44 22.53 15.90
C GLY A 474 -0.23 21.65 16.26
N ASN A 475 0.50 22.03 17.29
CA ASN A 475 1.69 21.29 17.75
C ASN A 475 1.41 20.29 18.88
N VAL A 476 0.16 20.18 19.35
CA VAL A 476 -0.22 19.34 20.50
C VAL A 476 -0.82 18.02 20.01
N ASP A 477 -0.38 16.91 20.60
CA ASP A 477 -1.01 15.60 20.38
C ASP A 477 -2.41 15.62 20.98
N HIS A 478 -3.41 15.63 20.10
CA HIS A 478 -4.81 15.75 20.44
C HIS A 478 -5.65 15.17 19.31
N THR A 479 -5.85 13.86 19.37
CA THR A 479 -6.62 13.16 18.33
C THR A 479 -8.06 13.61 18.35
N LEU A 480 -8.57 14.06 17.20
CA LEU A 480 -9.98 14.42 16.99
C LEU A 480 -10.70 13.31 16.23
N GLY A 481 -10.09 12.83 15.14
CA GLY A 481 -10.61 11.77 14.28
C GLY A 481 -10.49 12.10 12.79
N ALA A 482 -11.21 11.33 11.97
CA ALA A 482 -11.20 11.48 10.51
C ALA A 482 -12.49 12.09 9.95
N LEU A 483 -12.35 12.76 8.81
CA LEU A 483 -13.41 13.24 7.93
C LEU A 483 -12.95 13.07 6.48
N LEU A 484 -13.78 12.46 5.62
CA LEU A 484 -13.45 12.28 4.21
C LEU A 484 -14.26 13.22 3.33
N ILE A 485 -13.62 13.74 2.29
CA ILE A 485 -14.27 14.52 1.22
C ILE A 485 -14.05 13.77 -0.07
N LEU A 486 -15.13 13.30 -0.68
CA LEU A 486 -15.12 12.43 -1.85
C LEU A 486 -15.61 13.19 -3.08
N ASN A 487 -14.97 12.99 -4.24
CA ASN A 487 -15.36 13.58 -5.52
C ASN A 487 -15.30 15.12 -5.59
N HIS A 488 -14.35 15.75 -4.89
CA HIS A 488 -14.12 17.20 -5.02
C HIS A 488 -13.38 17.52 -6.32
N LYS A 489 -13.34 18.79 -6.76
CA LYS A 489 -12.76 19.20 -8.04
C LYS A 489 -11.41 19.90 -7.88
N THR A 490 -11.22 20.65 -6.80
CA THR A 490 -9.96 21.35 -6.51
C THR A 490 -9.26 20.77 -5.30
N ARG A 491 -7.92 20.79 -5.25
CA ARG A 491 -7.20 20.39 -4.02
C ARG A 491 -7.52 21.36 -2.88
N PHE A 492 -7.57 20.83 -1.66
CA PHE A 492 -7.82 21.66 -0.49
C PHE A 492 -6.52 22.29 0.01
N GLU A 493 -6.39 23.59 -0.20
CA GLU A 493 -5.29 24.43 0.32
C GLU A 493 -5.58 24.99 1.72
N THR A 494 -6.75 24.67 2.28
CA THR A 494 -7.16 25.10 3.60
C THR A 494 -6.95 23.98 4.63
N PRO A 495 -6.44 24.30 5.82
CA PRO A 495 -6.50 23.41 6.97
C PRO A 495 -7.95 23.06 7.36
N VAL A 496 -8.12 22.14 8.31
CA VAL A 496 -9.44 21.57 8.64
C VAL A 496 -10.44 22.58 9.23
N PHE A 497 -9.95 23.66 9.84
CA PHE A 497 -10.77 24.69 10.46
C PHE A 497 -10.82 25.98 9.63
N PRO A 498 -11.98 26.65 9.54
CA PRO A 498 -13.28 26.30 10.14
C PRO A 498 -14.03 25.18 9.39
N LEU A 499 -14.65 24.25 10.13
CA LEU A 499 -15.33 23.07 9.57
C LEU A 499 -16.49 23.43 8.62
N SER A 500 -17.24 24.47 8.95
CA SER A 500 -18.37 24.94 8.14
C SER A 500 -17.93 25.42 6.75
N VAL A 501 -16.80 26.13 6.65
CA VAL A 501 -16.24 26.60 5.38
C VAL A 501 -15.77 25.42 4.54
N LEU A 502 -15.10 24.45 5.17
CA LEU A 502 -14.65 23.22 4.53
C LEU A 502 -15.84 22.46 3.90
N ALA A 503 -16.89 22.22 4.68
CA ALA A 503 -18.09 21.50 4.24
C ALA A 503 -18.86 22.24 3.14
N GLN A 504 -18.91 23.59 3.21
CA GLN A 504 -19.50 24.42 2.16
C GLN A 504 -18.70 24.35 0.85
N LYS A 505 -17.36 24.43 0.92
CA LYS A 505 -16.51 24.29 -0.26
C LYS A 505 -16.70 22.91 -0.91
N ALA A 506 -16.68 21.84 -0.13
CA ALA A 506 -16.93 20.49 -0.63
C ALA A 506 -18.26 20.40 -1.39
N ARG A 507 -19.35 20.89 -0.80
CA ARG A 507 -20.69 20.88 -1.42
C ARG A 507 -20.77 21.73 -2.69
N ALA A 508 -20.11 22.88 -2.73
CA ALA A 508 -20.07 23.74 -3.90
C ALA A 508 -19.43 23.03 -5.12
N GLU A 509 -18.53 22.08 -4.88
CA GLU A 509 -17.88 21.26 -5.91
C GLU A 509 -18.63 19.96 -6.23
N GLY A 510 -19.78 19.72 -5.59
CA GLY A 510 -20.56 18.48 -5.73
C GLY A 510 -19.98 17.28 -4.98
N ALA A 511 -19.00 17.51 -4.10
CA ALA A 511 -18.38 16.47 -3.28
C ALA A 511 -19.34 15.94 -2.21
N LEU A 512 -19.13 14.68 -1.82
CA LEU A 512 -19.80 14.07 -0.67
C LEU A 512 -18.89 14.16 0.56
N VAL A 513 -19.47 14.44 1.72
CA VAL A 513 -18.77 14.40 3.00
C VAL A 513 -19.12 13.10 3.71
N ASP A 514 -18.10 12.31 4.02
CA ASP A 514 -18.24 11.01 4.68
C ASP A 514 -17.77 11.09 6.13
N LEU A 515 -18.65 10.71 7.06
CA LEU A 515 -18.30 10.49 8.44
C LEU A 515 -17.73 9.08 8.57
N GLU A 516 -16.41 8.99 8.72
CA GLU A 516 -15.67 7.74 8.76
C GLU A 516 -16.06 6.87 9.99
N LYS A 517 -15.31 6.88 11.10
CA LYS A 517 -15.65 6.04 12.25
C LYS A 517 -16.66 6.68 13.20
N HIS A 518 -17.58 5.84 13.64
CA HIS A 518 -18.60 6.11 14.65
C HIS A 518 -18.05 6.51 16.02
N ASN A 519 -16.82 6.09 16.35
CA ASN A 519 -16.25 6.19 17.70
C ASN A 519 -15.12 7.22 17.86
N TRP A 520 -14.81 8.02 16.84
CA TRP A 520 -13.81 9.09 17.04
C TRP A 520 -14.31 10.14 18.04
N PRO A 521 -13.39 10.79 18.79
CA PRO A 521 -13.73 11.82 19.76
C PRO A 521 -14.68 12.89 19.22
N TRP A 522 -14.38 13.47 18.05
CA TRP A 522 -15.16 14.57 17.49
C TRP A 522 -16.40 14.17 16.68
N SER A 523 -16.57 12.89 16.33
CA SER A 523 -17.52 12.46 15.28
C SER A 523 -18.93 12.94 15.55
N MET A 524 -19.40 12.77 16.80
CA MET A 524 -20.77 13.14 17.17
C MET A 524 -20.97 14.66 17.15
N ALA A 525 -19.92 15.46 17.37
CA ALA A 525 -19.99 16.91 17.30
C ALA A 525 -19.97 17.42 15.84
N LEU A 526 -19.39 16.67 14.90
CA LEU A 526 -19.40 17.05 13.48
C LEU A 526 -20.81 17.01 12.88
N VAL A 527 -21.60 15.99 13.21
CA VAL A 527 -22.86 15.67 12.51
C VAL A 527 -23.80 16.88 12.39
N PRO A 528 -24.14 17.63 13.47
CA PRO A 528 -25.06 18.76 13.32
C PRO A 528 -24.43 19.99 12.65
N VAL A 529 -23.11 20.08 12.65
CA VAL A 529 -22.34 21.25 12.13
C VAL A 529 -22.17 21.16 10.62
N ILE A 530 -21.69 20.01 10.14
CA ILE A 530 -21.34 19.84 8.71
C ILE A 530 -22.36 19.00 7.94
N LYS A 531 -23.26 18.29 8.64
CA LYS A 531 -24.31 17.43 8.07
C LYS A 531 -23.75 16.47 7.01
N PRO A 532 -22.93 15.48 7.42
CA PRO A 532 -22.35 14.50 6.50
C PRO A 532 -23.41 13.87 5.59
N ASP A 533 -23.00 13.57 4.36
CA ASP A 533 -23.86 12.91 3.37
C ASP A 533 -23.84 11.38 3.59
N LEU A 534 -22.66 10.87 3.97
CA LEU A 534 -22.37 9.45 4.14
C LEU A 534 -21.92 9.13 5.57
N PHE A 535 -22.08 7.86 5.93
CA PHE A 535 -21.57 7.26 7.16
C PHE A 535 -20.90 5.94 6.80
N GLU A 536 -19.61 5.81 7.11
CA GLU A 536 -18.81 4.63 6.76
C GLU A 536 -19.15 3.43 7.66
N LEU A 537 -20.32 2.86 7.40
CA LEU A 537 -20.92 1.81 8.20
C LEU A 537 -20.09 0.51 8.13
N ALA A 538 -19.51 0.24 6.96
CA ALA A 538 -18.47 -0.77 6.78
C ALA A 538 -17.10 -0.08 6.68
N ASN A 539 -16.64 0.48 7.80
CA ASN A 539 -15.35 1.19 7.89
C ASN A 539 -14.12 0.27 7.82
N ASN A 540 -12.97 0.91 7.67
CA ASN A 540 -11.63 0.35 7.59
C ASN A 540 -11.13 -0.48 8.78
N HIS A 541 -11.93 -0.71 9.83
CA HIS A 541 -11.64 -1.64 10.93
C HIS A 541 -12.36 -2.99 10.80
N HIS A 542 -13.13 -3.19 9.73
CA HIS A 542 -13.57 -4.52 9.32
C HIS A 542 -12.48 -5.14 8.46
N TRP A 543 -11.84 -6.19 8.96
CA TRP A 543 -10.70 -6.82 8.29
C TRP A 543 -11.00 -8.26 7.89
N GLU A 544 -10.35 -8.72 6.83
CA GLU A 544 -10.27 -10.15 6.53
C GLU A 544 -9.42 -10.88 7.58
N THR A 545 -8.31 -10.25 7.98
CA THR A 545 -7.37 -10.73 9.00
C THR A 545 -7.94 -10.61 10.42
N GLU A 546 -7.21 -11.12 11.42
CA GLU A 546 -7.65 -11.12 12.83
C GLU A 546 -8.06 -9.71 13.29
N PHE A 547 -9.24 -9.60 13.90
CA PHE A 547 -9.75 -8.34 14.42
C PHE A 547 -8.80 -7.71 15.45
N GLY A 548 -8.30 -6.51 15.15
CA GLY A 548 -7.27 -5.87 15.97
C GLY A 548 -7.74 -4.76 16.89
N VAL A 549 -8.96 -4.25 16.76
CA VAL A 549 -9.40 -3.06 17.50
C VAL A 549 -9.88 -3.46 18.89
N ARG A 550 -8.99 -3.32 19.89
CA ARG A 550 -9.32 -3.55 21.31
C ARG A 550 -9.03 -2.25 22.08
N ASN A 551 -10.04 -1.68 22.72
CA ASN A 551 -9.96 -0.45 23.54
C ASN A 551 -9.86 0.90 22.78
N TRP A 552 -10.18 0.94 21.48
CA TRP A 552 -10.28 2.21 20.73
C TRP A 552 -11.69 2.82 20.77
N ALA A 553 -12.69 2.10 21.28
CA ALA A 553 -14.04 2.63 21.38
C ALA A 553 -14.21 3.54 22.60
N VAL A 554 -14.92 4.64 22.38
CA VAL A 554 -15.73 5.24 23.46
C VAL A 554 -16.68 4.13 23.95
N PRO A 555 -16.70 3.80 25.25
CA PRO A 555 -17.52 2.72 25.76
C PRO A 555 -18.96 2.82 25.28
N ALA A 556 -19.51 1.69 24.81
CA ALA A 556 -20.90 1.64 24.38
C ALA A 556 -21.82 1.98 25.58
N PRO A 557 -22.81 2.87 25.41
CA PRO A 557 -23.77 3.14 26.48
C PRO A 557 -24.63 1.90 26.73
N ALA A 558 -25.12 1.76 27.97
CA ALA A 558 -25.83 0.56 28.42
C ALA A 558 -27.03 0.17 27.54
N TRP A 559 -27.73 1.15 26.95
CA TRP A 559 -28.88 0.90 26.08
C TRP A 559 -28.54 0.13 24.80
N MET A 560 -27.28 0.15 24.35
CA MET A 560 -26.84 -0.62 23.18
C MET A 560 -26.73 -2.12 23.49
N GLY A 561 -26.67 -2.52 24.77
CA GLY A 561 -26.49 -3.92 25.17
C GLY A 561 -25.13 -4.50 24.75
N LEU A 562 -24.15 -3.63 24.50
CA LEU A 562 -22.77 -3.99 24.16
C LEU A 562 -21.89 -3.62 25.36
N ASN A 563 -20.90 -4.44 25.68
CA ASN A 563 -19.97 -4.16 26.78
C ASN A 563 -19.09 -2.92 26.46
N SER A 564 -17.88 -3.10 25.94
CA SER A 564 -17.07 -1.97 25.47
C SER A 564 -17.36 -1.56 24.02
N GLY A 565 -18.15 -2.36 23.29
CA GLY A 565 -18.32 -2.22 21.83
C GLY A 565 -17.10 -2.64 21.00
N THR A 566 -16.02 -3.12 21.62
CA THR A 566 -14.76 -3.54 20.93
C THR A 566 -14.26 -4.90 21.37
N SER A 567 -15.06 -5.67 22.11
CA SER A 567 -14.64 -6.98 22.59
C SER A 567 -14.51 -7.99 21.45
N THR A 568 -15.33 -7.85 20.40
CA THR A 568 -15.30 -8.68 19.19
C THR A 568 -15.56 -7.85 17.92
N GLU A 569 -15.24 -8.43 16.75
CA GLU A 569 -15.62 -7.88 15.44
C GLU A 569 -17.14 -7.60 15.36
N ARG A 570 -17.95 -8.51 15.91
CA ARG A 570 -19.41 -8.34 15.98
C ARG A 570 -19.81 -7.15 16.86
N ASP A 571 -19.23 -7.00 18.04
CA ASP A 571 -19.55 -5.87 18.93
C ASP A 571 -19.22 -4.52 18.27
N TRP A 572 -18.11 -4.45 17.54
CA TRP A 572 -17.71 -3.28 16.77
C TRP A 572 -18.73 -2.92 15.70
N THR A 573 -19.14 -3.91 14.89
CA THR A 573 -20.16 -3.69 13.86
C THR A 573 -21.50 -3.27 14.49
N MET A 574 -21.92 -3.92 15.57
CA MET A 574 -23.18 -3.61 16.24
C MET A 574 -23.16 -2.23 16.88
N TYR A 575 -22.01 -1.78 17.41
CA TYR A 575 -21.85 -0.41 17.92
C TYR A 575 -21.97 0.62 16.79
N GLY A 576 -21.32 0.36 15.65
CA GLY A 576 -21.45 1.17 14.44
C GLY A 576 -22.91 1.29 13.99
N PHE A 577 -23.64 0.18 13.96
CA PHE A 577 -25.07 0.17 13.62
C PHE A 577 -25.91 0.99 14.58
N GLN A 578 -25.78 0.77 15.90
CA GLN A 578 -26.58 1.51 16.89
C GLN A 578 -26.26 3.02 16.88
N THR A 579 -25.01 3.39 16.63
CA THR A 579 -24.62 4.80 16.46
C THR A 579 -25.28 5.40 15.20
N TYR A 580 -25.18 4.70 14.07
CA TYR A 580 -25.82 5.12 12.82
C TYR A 580 -27.34 5.28 12.99
N TYR A 581 -28.00 4.34 13.67
CA TYR A 581 -29.44 4.37 13.91
C TYR A 581 -29.86 5.50 14.84
N ALA A 582 -29.10 5.79 15.89
CA ALA A 582 -29.36 6.94 16.77
C ALA A 582 -29.32 8.26 15.99
N LEU A 583 -28.37 8.40 15.06
CA LEU A 583 -28.26 9.58 14.20
C LEU A 583 -29.40 9.67 13.18
N LEU A 584 -29.80 8.55 12.56
CA LEU A 584 -30.99 8.50 11.70
C LEU A 584 -32.26 8.88 12.48
N ASN A 585 -32.42 8.36 13.70
CA ASN A 585 -33.54 8.68 14.60
C ASN A 585 -33.58 10.17 14.99
N CYS A 586 -32.41 10.83 15.01
CA CYS A 586 -32.29 12.29 15.23
C CYS A 586 -32.54 13.12 13.96
N GLY A 587 -32.87 12.48 12.84
CA GLY A 587 -33.22 13.15 11.58
C GLY A 587 -32.03 13.54 10.71
N PHE A 588 -30.86 12.91 10.89
CA PHE A 588 -29.70 13.09 10.01
C PHE A 588 -29.71 12.02 8.91
N PRO A 589 -30.06 12.34 7.65
CA PRO A 589 -30.30 11.35 6.60
C PRO A 589 -28.99 10.88 5.93
N MET A 590 -28.08 10.27 6.68
CA MET A 590 -26.81 9.76 6.12
C MET A 590 -27.01 8.45 5.38
N ARG A 591 -26.32 8.26 4.26
CA ARG A 591 -26.33 7.01 3.48
C ARG A 591 -25.15 6.15 3.89
N PRO A 592 -25.29 4.82 3.95
CA PRO A 592 -24.18 3.96 4.32
C PRO A 592 -23.15 3.91 3.20
N SER A 593 -21.88 4.07 3.55
CA SER A 593 -20.71 3.88 2.70
C SER A 593 -19.77 2.83 3.31
N ALA A 594 -18.73 2.49 2.55
CA ALA A 594 -17.77 1.47 2.94
C ALA A 594 -16.38 1.82 2.41
N GLY A 595 -15.36 1.51 3.20
CA GLY A 595 -13.99 1.75 2.85
C GLY A 595 -13.05 0.88 3.67
N THR A 596 -11.85 0.63 3.15
CA THR A 596 -10.92 -0.35 3.73
C THR A 596 -9.70 0.25 4.38
N ALA A 597 -9.36 1.49 4.04
CA ALA A 597 -8.04 2.08 4.17
C ALA A 597 -6.93 1.11 3.72
N ASN A 598 -7.19 0.33 2.65
CA ASN A 598 -6.19 -0.51 2.03
C ASN A 598 -4.99 0.36 1.61
N GLY A 599 -3.77 -0.06 1.95
CA GLY A 599 -2.57 0.78 1.88
C GLY A 599 -2.01 1.14 3.26
N VAL A 600 -2.86 1.24 4.29
CA VAL A 600 -2.42 1.44 5.69
C VAL A 600 -2.75 0.24 6.59
N HIS A 601 -3.83 -0.51 6.32
CA HIS A 601 -4.27 -1.63 7.17
C HIS A 601 -4.05 -3.03 6.56
N PRO A 602 -3.96 -4.10 7.38
CA PRO A 602 -3.83 -5.48 6.90
C PRO A 602 -5.17 -6.03 6.37
N VAL A 603 -5.64 -5.44 5.28
CA VAL A 603 -6.92 -5.74 4.64
C VAL A 603 -6.79 -5.51 3.13
N PRO A 604 -7.37 -6.35 2.26
CA PRO A 604 -7.36 -6.12 0.82
C PRO A 604 -8.35 -5.02 0.39
N LEU A 605 -8.12 -4.44 -0.80
CA LEU A 605 -8.98 -3.40 -1.37
C LEU A 605 -10.39 -3.94 -1.61
N GLY A 606 -11.41 -3.17 -1.26
CA GLY A 606 -12.80 -3.59 -1.36
C GLY A 606 -13.13 -4.77 -0.46
N PHE A 607 -12.40 -5.07 0.61
CA PHE A 607 -12.92 -6.01 1.60
C PHE A 607 -14.23 -5.51 2.24
N SER A 608 -14.32 -4.21 2.51
CA SER A 608 -15.57 -3.50 2.77
C SER A 608 -16.00 -2.83 1.46
N ARG A 609 -17.22 -3.06 0.98
CA ARG A 609 -17.74 -2.44 -0.26
C ARG A 609 -19.10 -1.81 -0.06
N VAL A 610 -19.33 -0.75 -0.80
CA VAL A 610 -20.67 -0.24 -1.10
C VAL A 610 -21.01 -0.62 -2.54
N TYR A 611 -22.16 -1.23 -2.76
CA TYR A 611 -22.71 -1.43 -4.10
C TYR A 611 -23.78 -0.38 -4.37
N VAL A 612 -23.73 0.21 -5.55
CA VAL A 612 -24.69 1.23 -6.00
C VAL A 612 -25.43 0.72 -7.23
N HIS A 613 -26.76 0.79 -7.19
CA HIS A 613 -27.60 0.40 -8.31
C HIS A 613 -27.77 1.54 -9.32
N LEU A 614 -27.56 1.23 -10.60
CA LEU A 614 -27.76 2.12 -11.75
C LEU A 614 -28.91 1.60 -12.62
N GLU A 615 -29.71 2.51 -13.15
CA GLU A 615 -30.80 2.16 -14.10
C GLU A 615 -30.29 1.88 -15.51
N GLY A 616 -29.03 2.20 -15.80
CA GLY A 616 -28.40 2.07 -17.11
C GLY A 616 -26.98 1.50 -17.02
N PRO A 617 -26.19 1.61 -18.12
CA PRO A 617 -24.80 1.14 -18.11
C PRO A 617 -23.97 1.91 -17.07
N PHE A 618 -22.80 1.35 -16.75
CA PHE A 618 -21.85 1.98 -15.85
C PHE A 618 -21.51 3.41 -16.28
N GLY A 619 -21.44 4.30 -15.30
CA GLY A 619 -20.93 5.65 -15.47
C GLY A 619 -20.58 6.25 -14.11
N TYR A 620 -19.38 6.80 -13.98
CA TYR A 620 -18.87 7.32 -12.69
C TYR A 620 -19.80 8.35 -12.05
N ASP A 621 -20.27 9.34 -12.82
CA ASP A 621 -21.16 10.37 -12.29
C ASP A 621 -22.55 9.82 -11.91
N ALA A 622 -23.03 8.79 -12.61
CA ALA A 622 -24.26 8.08 -12.26
C ALA A 622 -24.08 7.29 -10.96
N TRP A 623 -22.90 6.67 -10.77
CA TRP A 623 -22.51 5.99 -9.54
C TRP A 623 -22.44 6.93 -8.34
N MET A 624 -21.74 8.06 -8.46
CA MET A 624 -21.66 9.05 -7.38
C MET A 624 -23.04 9.61 -6.98
N ARG A 625 -23.93 9.81 -7.98
CA ARG A 625 -25.31 10.23 -7.74
C ARG A 625 -26.12 9.15 -7.04
N GLY A 626 -26.02 7.90 -7.47
CA GLY A 626 -26.69 6.77 -6.84
C GLY A 626 -26.26 6.55 -5.39
N LEU A 627 -24.96 6.73 -5.09
CA LEU A 627 -24.46 6.71 -3.71
C LEU A 627 -25.08 7.82 -2.86
N LYS A 628 -25.10 9.06 -3.37
CA LYS A 628 -25.72 10.21 -2.71
C LYS A 628 -27.22 10.00 -2.44
N GLU A 629 -27.93 9.40 -3.39
CA GLU A 629 -29.36 9.13 -3.31
C GLU A 629 -29.66 7.92 -2.40
N GLY A 630 -28.65 7.11 -2.09
CA GLY A 630 -28.79 5.94 -1.24
C GLY A 630 -29.36 4.72 -1.96
N ARG A 631 -29.24 4.64 -3.29
CA ARG A 631 -29.52 3.42 -4.06
C ARG A 631 -28.41 2.39 -3.84
N SER A 632 -28.15 2.05 -2.58
CA SER A 632 -26.97 1.33 -2.18
C SER A 632 -27.20 0.33 -1.05
N PHE A 633 -26.28 -0.61 -0.94
CA PHE A 633 -26.05 -1.39 0.27
C PHE A 633 -24.55 -1.50 0.53
N VAL A 634 -24.18 -1.71 1.79
CA VAL A 634 -22.80 -1.99 2.20
C VAL A 634 -22.66 -3.44 2.61
N THR A 635 -21.48 -4.02 2.38
CA THR A 635 -21.21 -5.42 2.74
C THR A 635 -19.74 -5.71 2.99
N THR A 636 -19.50 -6.70 3.84
CA THR A 636 -18.20 -7.38 4.00
C THR A 636 -18.22 -8.82 3.46
N GLY A 637 -19.37 -9.31 2.98
CA GLY A 637 -19.56 -10.67 2.46
C GLY A 637 -20.85 -10.79 1.64
N PRO A 638 -22.02 -10.87 2.28
CA PRO A 638 -23.27 -11.24 1.60
C PRO A 638 -23.80 -10.10 0.71
N MET A 639 -24.51 -10.43 -0.36
CA MET A 639 -25.16 -9.46 -1.25
C MET A 639 -26.64 -9.37 -0.88
N ILE A 640 -27.11 -8.16 -0.53
CA ILE A 640 -28.47 -7.91 -0.03
C ILE A 640 -29.27 -7.02 -0.98
N PHE A 641 -30.42 -7.52 -1.42
CA PHE A 641 -31.31 -6.85 -2.36
C PHE A 641 -32.67 -6.63 -1.68
N GLY A 642 -32.81 -5.48 -1.03
CA GLY A 642 -34.07 -5.08 -0.40
C GLY A 642 -34.90 -4.18 -1.31
N THR A 643 -36.22 -4.29 -1.20
CA THR A 643 -37.18 -3.40 -1.87
C THR A 643 -38.34 -3.02 -0.95
N VAL A 644 -38.89 -1.81 -1.14
CA VAL A 644 -40.19 -1.38 -0.61
C VAL A 644 -41.03 -0.93 -1.80
N GLU A 645 -42.22 -1.51 -1.99
CA GLU A 645 -43.06 -1.24 -3.17
C GLU A 645 -42.28 -1.38 -4.49
N GLN A 646 -41.42 -2.40 -4.57
CA GLN A 646 -40.50 -2.68 -5.69
C GLN A 646 -39.41 -1.60 -5.93
N GLN A 647 -39.32 -0.57 -5.09
CA GLN A 647 -38.27 0.44 -5.15
C GLN A 647 -37.04 0.01 -4.35
N PHE A 648 -35.86 0.16 -4.94
CA PHE A 648 -34.56 -0.03 -4.28
C PHE A 648 -34.33 0.98 -3.14
N PRO A 649 -33.31 0.75 -2.28
CA PRO A 649 -32.99 1.62 -1.14
C PRO A 649 -32.86 3.11 -1.48
N GLY A 650 -33.06 3.97 -0.48
CA GLY A 650 -32.90 5.43 -0.59
C GLY A 650 -34.20 6.20 -0.89
N GLY A 651 -35.30 5.51 -1.18
CA GLY A 651 -36.60 6.12 -1.46
C GLY A 651 -37.28 6.76 -0.23
N THR A 652 -38.14 7.75 -0.48
CA THR A 652 -39.00 8.39 0.52
C THR A 652 -40.47 8.22 0.12
N PHE A 653 -41.29 7.76 1.06
CA PHE A 653 -42.73 7.58 0.90
C PHE A 653 -43.49 8.58 1.79
N ALA A 654 -44.38 9.36 1.20
CA ALA A 654 -45.35 10.14 1.96
C ALA A 654 -46.47 9.22 2.47
N VAL A 655 -46.69 9.20 3.78
CA VAL A 655 -47.72 8.39 4.43
C VAL A 655 -48.95 9.26 4.68
N THR A 656 -49.90 9.21 3.75
CA THR A 656 -51.16 9.98 3.83
C THR A 656 -52.30 9.21 4.49
N ASN A 657 -52.23 7.88 4.46
CA ASN A 657 -53.18 6.99 5.13
C ASN A 657 -52.46 6.18 6.22
N PRO A 658 -52.74 6.43 7.52
CA PRO A 658 -52.14 5.66 8.63
C PRO A 658 -52.49 4.17 8.60
N ALA A 659 -53.49 3.75 7.83
CA ALA A 659 -53.82 2.35 7.63
C ALA A 659 -53.01 1.66 6.52
N GLN A 660 -52.28 2.42 5.69
CA GLN A 660 -51.49 1.90 4.59
C GLN A 660 -50.41 0.95 5.08
N GLU A 661 -50.38 -0.24 4.47
CA GLU A 661 -49.32 -1.22 4.65
C GLU A 661 -48.46 -1.22 3.39
N PHE A 662 -47.15 -1.17 3.57
CA PHE A 662 -46.16 -1.20 2.50
C PHE A 662 -45.59 -2.61 2.38
N HIS A 663 -45.53 -3.12 1.16
CA HIS A 663 -44.90 -4.40 0.86
C HIS A 663 -43.38 -4.25 0.86
N THR A 664 -42.71 -5.08 1.67
CA THR A 664 -41.26 -5.11 1.77
C THR A 664 -40.75 -6.51 1.46
N ALA A 665 -39.66 -6.59 0.69
CA ALA A 665 -39.03 -7.84 0.32
C ALA A 665 -37.51 -7.72 0.41
N CYS A 666 -36.86 -8.85 0.65
CA CYS A 666 -35.40 -8.95 0.72
C CYS A 666 -34.94 -10.29 0.15
N GLU A 667 -34.03 -10.23 -0.81
CA GLU A 667 -33.26 -11.37 -1.27
C GLU A 667 -31.81 -11.20 -0.81
N VAL A 668 -31.24 -12.25 -0.24
CA VAL A 668 -29.81 -12.29 0.11
C VAL A 668 -29.15 -13.44 -0.62
N ARG A 669 -28.04 -13.17 -1.30
CA ARG A 669 -27.15 -14.16 -1.91
C ARG A 669 -25.78 -14.11 -1.24
N SER A 670 -25.20 -15.26 -0.94
CA SER A 670 -23.99 -15.33 -0.12
C SER A 670 -23.15 -16.54 -0.48
N GLU A 671 -21.83 -16.40 -0.39
CA GLU A 671 -20.87 -17.49 -0.52
C GLU A 671 -21.04 -18.53 0.61
N GLN A 672 -21.42 -18.08 1.82
CA GLN A 672 -21.59 -18.88 3.02
C GLN A 672 -23.03 -18.86 3.55
N PRO A 673 -23.46 -19.83 4.38
CA PRO A 673 -24.79 -19.79 4.98
C PRO A 673 -25.02 -18.52 5.80
N LEU A 674 -26.22 -17.96 5.67
CA LEU A 674 -26.67 -16.85 6.50
C LEU A 674 -27.08 -17.35 7.89
N GLU A 675 -26.78 -16.54 8.89
CA GLU A 675 -27.27 -16.67 10.28
C GLU A 675 -28.67 -16.08 10.42
N SER A 676 -28.90 -14.87 9.89
CA SER A 676 -30.19 -14.20 9.96
C SER A 676 -30.37 -13.13 8.90
N ILE A 677 -31.64 -12.81 8.64
CA ILE A 677 -32.06 -11.61 7.93
C ILE A 677 -32.97 -10.83 8.87
N GLU A 678 -32.77 -9.51 8.97
CA GLU A 678 -33.47 -8.65 9.91
C GLU A 678 -34.02 -7.42 9.22
N LEU A 679 -35.30 -7.13 9.51
CA LEU A 679 -35.96 -5.88 9.15
C LEU A 679 -35.82 -4.90 10.32
N ILE A 680 -35.16 -3.77 10.06
CA ILE A 680 -34.92 -2.73 11.05
C ILE A 680 -35.91 -1.59 10.81
N VAL A 681 -36.57 -1.13 11.88
CA VAL A 681 -37.44 0.05 11.87
C VAL A 681 -37.03 0.96 13.03
N ASN A 682 -36.65 2.20 12.74
CA ASN A 682 -36.22 3.20 13.74
C ASN A 682 -35.18 2.65 14.75
N GLY A 683 -34.24 1.84 14.26
CA GLY A 683 -33.13 1.27 15.02
C GLY A 683 -33.44 -0.04 15.76
N ALA A 684 -34.71 -0.48 15.77
CA ALA A 684 -35.13 -1.73 16.40
C ALA A 684 -35.32 -2.85 15.36
N VAL A 685 -34.99 -4.08 15.74
CA VAL A 685 -35.33 -5.27 14.94
C VAL A 685 -36.84 -5.46 15.00
N SER A 686 -37.55 -5.04 13.95
CA SER A 686 -39.01 -5.22 13.85
C SER A 686 -39.36 -6.66 13.54
N ARG A 687 -38.54 -7.36 12.75
CA ARG A 687 -38.72 -8.77 12.42
C ARG A 687 -37.37 -9.41 12.14
N ARG A 688 -37.16 -10.61 12.66
CA ARG A 688 -36.03 -11.49 12.35
C ARG A 688 -36.56 -12.71 11.59
N PHE A 689 -35.82 -13.13 10.58
CA PHE A 689 -36.13 -14.28 9.73
C PHE A 689 -34.99 -15.30 9.81
N ASP A 690 -35.37 -16.57 9.96
CA ASP A 690 -34.44 -17.69 9.88
C ASP A 690 -34.14 -18.00 8.40
N PRO A 691 -32.87 -18.02 7.97
CA PRO A 691 -32.55 -18.17 6.56
C PRO A 691 -32.80 -19.57 6.01
N GLN A 692 -33.35 -19.66 4.81
CA GLN A 692 -33.58 -20.93 4.12
C GLN A 692 -32.27 -21.53 3.59
N ASN A 693 -31.30 -20.68 3.22
CA ASN A 693 -29.99 -21.08 2.68
C ASN A 693 -30.10 -22.11 1.53
N THR A 694 -31.01 -21.86 0.58
CA THR A 694 -31.14 -22.69 -0.64
C THR A 694 -29.91 -22.51 -1.54
N ARG A 695 -29.45 -23.59 -2.19
CA ARG A 695 -28.29 -23.50 -3.10
C ARG A 695 -28.70 -22.93 -4.47
N THR A 696 -27.91 -22.00 -5.00
CA THR A 696 -28.04 -21.52 -6.39
C THR A 696 -27.39 -22.52 -7.37
N PRO A 697 -27.69 -22.46 -8.68
CA PRO A 697 -27.04 -23.29 -9.69
C PRO A 697 -25.50 -23.16 -9.71
N GLU A 698 -24.98 -21.97 -9.40
CA GLU A 698 -23.56 -21.67 -9.33
C GLU A 698 -22.92 -22.19 -8.03
N GLY A 699 -23.75 -22.59 -7.04
CA GLY A 699 -23.34 -23.17 -5.78
C GLY A 699 -23.33 -22.19 -4.60
N ALA A 700 -23.76 -20.94 -4.76
CA ALA A 700 -23.91 -19.99 -3.65
C ALA A 700 -25.14 -20.35 -2.79
N TYR A 701 -25.37 -19.62 -1.71
CA TYR A 701 -26.59 -19.68 -0.90
C TYR A 701 -27.51 -18.51 -1.22
N GLN A 702 -28.81 -18.76 -1.17
CA GLN A 702 -29.86 -17.79 -1.39
C GLN A 702 -30.98 -17.95 -0.37
N THR A 703 -31.48 -16.82 0.12
CA THR A 703 -32.70 -16.74 0.93
C THR A 703 -33.54 -15.57 0.46
N LYS A 704 -34.86 -15.77 0.35
CA LYS A 704 -35.83 -14.71 0.04
C LYS A 704 -36.87 -14.60 1.15
N VAL A 705 -37.17 -13.38 1.57
CA VAL A 705 -38.20 -13.08 2.57
C VAL A 705 -39.03 -11.89 2.13
N ALA A 706 -40.29 -11.85 2.57
CA ALA A 706 -41.17 -10.71 2.37
C ALA A 706 -42.10 -10.52 3.56
N THR A 707 -42.48 -9.29 3.84
CA THR A 707 -43.42 -8.92 4.91
C THR A 707 -44.07 -7.58 4.61
N GLY A 708 -45.26 -7.35 5.16
CA GLY A 708 -45.84 -6.01 5.24
C GLY A 708 -45.18 -5.18 6.35
N PHE A 709 -45.16 -3.88 6.15
CA PHE A 709 -44.74 -2.87 7.13
C PHE A 709 -45.78 -1.75 7.19
N LYS A 710 -46.23 -1.41 8.39
CA LYS A 710 -47.18 -0.32 8.63
C LYS A 710 -46.53 0.76 9.49
N PRO A 711 -46.23 1.96 8.93
CA PRO A 711 -45.66 3.06 9.69
C PRO A 711 -46.61 3.54 10.79
N ALA A 712 -46.15 3.50 12.06
CA ALA A 712 -46.90 4.06 13.19
C ALA A 712 -46.80 5.60 13.28
N GLY A 713 -45.89 6.19 12.50
CA GLY A 713 -45.53 7.61 12.45
C GLY A 713 -44.41 7.78 11.43
N THR A 714 -43.79 8.96 11.38
CA THR A 714 -42.56 9.11 10.58
C THR A 714 -41.52 8.10 11.04
N SER A 715 -40.93 7.40 10.09
CA SER A 715 -40.03 6.28 10.35
C SER A 715 -39.05 6.07 9.20
N TRP A 716 -38.01 5.31 9.47
CA TRP A 716 -37.14 4.75 8.45
C TRP A 716 -37.05 3.24 8.62
N LEU A 717 -36.76 2.56 7.51
CA LEU A 717 -36.66 1.11 7.42
C LEU A 717 -35.36 0.73 6.72
N ALA A 718 -34.68 -0.31 7.19
CA ALA A 718 -33.54 -0.90 6.49
C ALA A 718 -33.54 -2.42 6.63
N TRP A 719 -32.93 -3.10 5.66
CA TRP A 719 -32.65 -4.53 5.77
C TRP A 719 -31.19 -4.75 6.14
N ARG A 720 -30.93 -5.73 7.00
CA ARG A 720 -29.58 -6.23 7.26
C ARG A 720 -29.54 -7.76 7.34
N CYS A 721 -28.37 -8.33 7.16
CA CYS A 721 -28.16 -9.77 7.32
C CYS A 721 -26.76 -10.06 7.87
N PHE A 722 -26.61 -11.26 8.41
CA PHE A 722 -25.37 -11.77 8.98
C PHE A 722 -25.02 -13.13 8.39
N GLU A 723 -23.75 -13.36 8.06
CA GLU A 723 -23.23 -14.69 7.73
C GLU A 723 -22.64 -15.35 8.97
N THR A 724 -22.73 -16.69 9.01
CA THR A 724 -21.89 -17.47 9.94
C THR A 724 -20.58 -17.82 9.24
N ARG A 725 -19.45 -17.45 9.85
CA ARG A 725 -18.11 -17.88 9.40
C ARG A 725 -17.43 -18.70 10.50
N PRO A 726 -16.53 -19.64 10.13
CA PRO A 726 -15.70 -20.35 11.10
C PRO A 726 -14.90 -19.41 12.01
N GLN A 727 -14.45 -19.92 13.15
CA GLN A 727 -13.50 -19.23 14.05
C GLN A 727 -14.01 -17.88 14.60
N GLY A 728 -15.33 -17.71 14.71
CA GLY A 728 -15.93 -16.49 15.28
C GLY A 728 -15.81 -15.25 14.40
N ARG A 729 -15.45 -15.41 13.11
CA ARG A 729 -15.44 -14.32 12.14
C ARG A 729 -16.86 -13.87 11.79
N PHE A 730 -16.99 -12.60 11.44
CA PHE A 730 -18.30 -11.99 11.24
C PHE A 730 -18.36 -11.25 9.89
N ARG A 731 -19.42 -11.48 9.11
CA ARG A 731 -19.71 -10.74 7.88
C ARG A 731 -21.17 -10.30 7.89
N PHE A 732 -21.42 -9.16 7.28
CA PHE A 732 -22.74 -8.57 7.25
C PHE A 732 -23.00 -7.84 5.94
N ALA A 733 -24.27 -7.56 5.68
CA ALA A 733 -24.67 -6.52 4.74
C ALA A 733 -25.82 -5.68 5.30
N HIS A 734 -25.93 -4.44 4.85
CA HIS A 734 -26.92 -3.47 5.31
C HIS A 734 -27.33 -2.55 4.15
N THR A 735 -28.64 -2.42 3.89
CA THR A 735 -29.14 -1.49 2.86
C THR A 735 -29.09 -0.04 3.34
N ALA A 736 -29.06 0.93 2.43
CA ALA A 736 -29.50 2.27 2.80
C ALA A 736 -30.97 2.26 3.30
N PRO A 737 -31.39 3.27 4.09
CA PRO A 737 -32.75 3.31 4.59
C PRO A 737 -33.75 3.78 3.53
N TRP A 738 -34.98 3.27 3.62
CA TRP A 738 -36.17 3.94 3.08
C TRP A 738 -36.78 4.82 4.15
N ASN A 739 -37.33 5.97 3.76
CA ASN A 739 -37.98 6.90 4.68
C ASN A 739 -39.49 6.93 4.47
N PHE A 740 -40.24 7.08 5.55
CA PHE A 740 -41.70 7.16 5.56
C PHE A 740 -42.09 8.41 6.33
N GLU A 741 -42.66 9.40 5.65
CA GLU A 741 -42.93 10.72 6.22
C GLU A 741 -44.43 10.89 6.48
N VAL A 742 -44.78 11.17 7.73
CA VAL A 742 -46.13 11.54 8.16
C VAL A 742 -46.14 13.04 8.44
N ALA A 743 -46.99 13.77 7.72
CA ALA A 743 -47.09 15.23 7.83
C ALA A 743 -47.35 15.66 9.28
N GLY A 744 -46.54 16.60 9.79
CA GLY A 744 -46.66 17.14 11.15
C GLY A 744 -46.18 16.21 12.27
N GLN A 745 -45.66 15.01 11.96
CA GLN A 745 -45.13 14.07 12.95
C GLN A 745 -43.64 13.83 12.68
N PRO A 746 -42.71 14.63 13.23
CA PRO A 746 -41.28 14.39 13.02
C PRO A 746 -40.82 13.07 13.63
N LEU A 747 -39.66 12.56 13.21
CA LEU A 747 -38.97 11.47 13.91
C LEU A 747 -38.75 11.86 15.37
N ARG A 748 -39.00 10.90 16.27
CA ARG A 748 -38.77 11.06 17.71
C ARG A 748 -37.72 10.04 18.16
N PRO A 749 -36.46 10.46 18.36
CA PRO A 749 -35.43 9.58 18.89
C PRO A 749 -35.76 9.18 20.33
N ARG A 750 -35.19 8.07 20.78
CA ARG A 750 -35.32 7.70 22.20
C ARG A 750 -34.53 8.68 23.06
N ARG A 751 -34.99 8.92 24.28
CA ARG A 751 -34.31 9.84 25.20
C ARG A 751 -32.86 9.42 25.50
N ASP A 752 -32.61 8.13 25.66
CA ASP A 752 -31.27 7.56 25.92
C ASP A 752 -30.27 7.80 24.77
N GLU A 753 -30.73 7.76 23.52
CA GLU A 753 -29.94 8.10 22.33
C GLU A 753 -29.52 9.58 22.36
N THR A 754 -30.46 10.49 22.61
CA THR A 754 -30.17 11.93 22.63
C THR A 754 -29.32 12.35 23.82
N ASP A 755 -29.57 11.80 25.01
CA ASP A 755 -28.79 12.09 26.20
C ASP A 755 -27.34 11.62 26.03
N TRP A 756 -27.13 10.46 25.39
CA TRP A 756 -25.80 9.98 25.02
C TRP A 756 -25.10 10.91 24.03
N LEU A 757 -25.76 11.32 22.94
CA LEU A 757 -25.17 12.25 21.95
C LEU A 757 -24.79 13.59 22.59
N ILE A 758 -25.63 14.12 23.49
CA ILE A 758 -25.34 15.32 24.29
C ILE A 758 -24.11 15.11 25.16
N SER A 759 -24.02 13.98 25.88
CA SER A 759 -22.84 13.63 26.70
C SER A 759 -21.57 13.59 25.86
N ARG A 760 -21.61 12.95 24.68
CA ARG A 760 -20.47 12.86 23.76
C ARG A 760 -19.94 14.23 23.34
N VAL A 761 -20.84 15.17 23.01
CA VAL A 761 -20.43 16.53 22.63
C VAL A 761 -19.89 17.31 23.84
N ASN A 762 -20.51 17.17 25.02
CA ASN A 762 -20.00 17.81 26.25
C ASN A 762 -18.60 17.31 26.63
N GLU A 763 -18.39 16.00 26.61
CA GLU A 763 -17.08 15.37 26.85
C GLU A 763 -16.03 15.91 25.89
N GLU A 764 -16.37 16.03 24.60
CA GLU A 764 -15.46 16.56 23.59
C GLU A 764 -15.17 18.06 23.77
N ILE A 765 -16.16 18.87 24.16
CA ILE A 765 -15.95 20.27 24.54
C ILE A 765 -14.95 20.34 25.69
N THR A 766 -15.18 19.59 26.77
CA THR A 766 -14.30 19.60 27.95
C THR A 766 -12.88 19.16 27.58
N ARG A 767 -12.73 18.08 26.80
CA ARG A 767 -11.43 17.55 26.36
C ARG A 767 -10.66 18.55 25.50
N SER A 768 -11.37 19.35 24.71
CA SER A 768 -10.78 20.25 23.71
C SER A 768 -10.64 21.70 24.19
N GLN A 769 -11.24 22.10 25.31
CA GLN A 769 -11.40 23.51 25.70
C GLN A 769 -10.11 24.33 25.82
N SER A 770 -9.00 23.70 26.21
CA SER A 770 -7.69 24.36 26.37
C SER A 770 -6.73 24.16 25.18
N ILE A 771 -7.11 23.35 24.19
CA ILE A 771 -6.24 22.91 23.08
C ILE A 771 -6.78 23.36 21.73
N ALA A 772 -8.09 23.19 21.51
CA ALA A 772 -8.73 23.49 20.24
C ALA A 772 -8.90 25.00 20.02
N PRO A 773 -8.87 25.47 18.76
CA PRO A 773 -9.12 26.88 18.45
C PRO A 773 -10.55 27.27 18.88
N PRO A 774 -10.78 28.54 19.30
CA PRO A 774 -12.09 28.99 19.78
C PRO A 774 -13.24 28.68 18.82
N GLY A 775 -13.02 28.84 17.51
CA GLY A 775 -14.03 28.54 16.49
C GLY A 775 -14.48 27.08 16.47
N LEU A 776 -13.61 26.12 16.81
CA LEU A 776 -14.00 24.70 16.92
C LEU A 776 -14.88 24.48 18.16
N ILE A 777 -14.54 25.10 19.29
CA ILE A 777 -15.37 25.02 20.50
C ILE A 777 -16.75 25.62 20.25
N ASP A 778 -16.84 26.71 19.49
CA ASP A 778 -18.12 27.31 19.11
C ASP A 778 -18.93 26.38 18.19
N ASP A 779 -18.29 25.68 17.26
CA ASP A 779 -18.95 24.65 16.45
C ASP A 779 -19.46 23.49 17.31
N TYR A 780 -18.70 23.04 18.32
CA TYR A 780 -19.17 22.02 19.27
C TYR A 780 -20.36 22.51 20.10
N ARG A 781 -20.39 23.78 20.53
CA ARG A 781 -21.55 24.35 21.23
C ARG A 781 -22.79 24.42 20.33
N LYS A 782 -22.63 24.69 19.03
CA LYS A 782 -23.74 24.62 18.07
C LYS A 782 -24.25 23.18 17.92
N ALA A 783 -23.34 22.20 17.90
CA ALA A 783 -23.71 20.78 17.87
C ALA A 783 -24.52 20.39 19.12
N LEU A 784 -24.04 20.79 20.30
CA LEU A 784 -24.72 20.57 21.57
C LEU A 784 -26.15 21.14 21.55
N ALA A 785 -26.30 22.41 21.19
CA ALA A 785 -27.60 23.07 21.10
C ALA A 785 -28.54 22.43 20.05
N ALA A 786 -27.99 21.82 18.99
CA ALA A 786 -28.79 21.06 18.03
C ALA A 786 -29.35 19.78 18.67
N TYR A 787 -28.51 19.00 19.36
CA TYR A 787 -28.97 17.79 20.05
C TYR A 787 -29.94 18.09 21.20
N GLU A 788 -29.72 19.16 21.97
CA GLU A 788 -30.66 19.58 23.03
C GLU A 788 -32.05 19.92 22.49
N ARG A 789 -32.12 20.58 21.33
CA ARG A 789 -33.40 20.84 20.64
C ARG A 789 -34.07 19.57 20.15
N ILE A 790 -33.29 18.60 19.67
CA ILE A 790 -33.81 17.29 19.27
C ILE A 790 -34.33 16.52 20.50
N ALA A 791 -33.58 16.54 21.60
CA ALA A 791 -33.92 15.89 22.87
C ALA A 791 -35.23 16.41 23.49
N ALA A 792 -35.60 17.67 23.22
CA ALA A 792 -36.87 18.25 23.66
C ALA A 792 -38.10 17.54 23.05
N ASN A 793 -37.94 16.88 21.90
CA ASN A 793 -39.00 16.13 21.21
C ASN A 793 -38.81 14.60 21.32
N ALA A 794 -37.81 14.14 22.07
CA ALA A 794 -37.54 12.71 22.27
C ALA A 794 -38.74 11.98 22.90
N ARG A 795 -38.81 10.66 22.69
CA ARG A 795 -39.86 9.79 23.22
C ARG A 795 -39.39 8.97 24.42
#